data_AF-A0A257JWH4-F1
#
_entry.id   AF-A0A257JWH4-F1
#
_cell.length_a   1.000
_cell.length_b   1.000
_cell.length_c   1.000
_cell.angle_alpha   90.00
_cell.angle_beta   90.00
_cell.angle_gamma   90.00
#
_symmetry.space_group_name_H-M   'P 1'
#
loop_
_entity.id
_entity.type
_entity.pdbx_description
1 polymer ?
#
loop_
_entity_poly.entity_id
_entity_poly.type
_entity_poly.pdbx_seq_one_letter_code
_entity_poly.pdbx_strand_id
1 'polypeptide(L)'
;MKKITISIFLMLFSLGYAQEPASPASDPVLPQTDVISMFSNTYTNVPVDTWQTSWSAATVSDVQVAGNDVKKYTGLSFVGIETVANQIDITNMTYFNVDVWSPDFSIFKVKLVDFGADAAFGGGDDREHEITFNAPAQSQWIHYHIALSDFENLTTRQHIAQLIFVGGGGTVFMDNVYFSNETTTPVVTDPVTAAPDPTVAEANVISMFSNAYTNVTVDTWRTSWSDATLTDVQVAGNDVKKYTGLNFVGIETVAQQLDITSMTHFNVDVWSPNFTVFKVKLVDFGADGAFGGGDDVEHELTFTPATNQWVTLHIPIADFTNLTTKQHIAQLIFVGGGAKVYVDNVYFSNETVIPPVTDPVVAAPDPVLPQAQVMSMFSNVYTNVPVDTWQTSWSSATVEDVQVAGNDTKKYTSLVFVGVETVAQQLDITQMSHFNVDVWSPDFTVFKVKLVDFGADGAFGGGDDVEHELTFTPAQNEWVTLHIPMSEFVNLTTRQHIAQLIFASSNAKVYVDNVYFSDEDVTPPVTDPLVAAPDPTLPQAQVLSMFSNVYTNVPVDTWQTVWSNATVEDVQVAGNDTKKYTGLNFVGIETVANQLDITGMTYFNVNVWSPDFSIFKIKLVDFGADGAFGGGDDVEHELIYSNPAQGQWITYHIPLSEFENLTTRQHIAQLIFASSGAKVYVDNVYFSNESVVPVPTDPVVAAPDPTLPAAQVMSMFSNVYTNVPVDTWQTSWSAAVLTDVQVAGNDTKKYTGLNFVGIETVAQQMDITSMTHFNVDVWSPNFSVFKVKLVDFGADAAFGGGDDVEHELTFTPTQNEWVTLHLPIADFVNLTTKQHIAQLIFASSGSKVYVDNVYFSTDNLNVGNPAAVKIAMFPNPATNNVQFTAPENIAAISVFSTLGQKVIEAAPNATNASIDTSALSAGVYIVNLTVGEKTSSQKLVIK
;
A
#
# COMPACT_ATOMS: atom_id res chain seq x y z
N MET A 1 27.75 -51.22 -47.80
CA MET A 1 28.41 -50.85 -49.07
C MET A 1 27.91 -49.45 -49.45
N LYS A 2 28.80 -48.44 -49.36
CA LYS A 2 28.69 -47.03 -49.83
C LYS A 2 27.57 -46.16 -49.23
N LYS A 3 27.74 -44.89 -48.81
CA LYS A 3 28.84 -43.93 -48.57
C LYS A 3 28.14 -42.76 -47.83
N ILE A 4 28.53 -42.40 -46.61
CA ILE A 4 29.17 -41.12 -46.21
C ILE A 4 28.63 -39.88 -46.96
N THR A 5 27.93 -38.96 -46.27
CA THR A 5 28.30 -37.54 -46.00
C THR A 5 27.10 -36.80 -45.40
N ILE A 6 27.23 -36.32 -44.15
CA ILE A 6 26.91 -34.98 -43.62
C ILE A 6 26.85 -35.14 -42.09
N SER A 7 27.97 -34.84 -41.46
CA SER A 7 28.08 -34.46 -40.05
C SER A 7 28.83 -33.13 -40.04
N ILE A 8 28.62 -32.37 -38.96
CA ILE A 8 29.28 -31.12 -38.55
C ILE A 8 28.52 -29.85 -38.96
N PHE A 9 27.64 -29.37 -38.08
CA PHE A 9 27.85 -28.10 -37.35
C PHE A 9 26.87 -27.99 -36.17
N LEU A 10 27.27 -27.24 -35.15
CA LEU A 10 26.54 -26.89 -33.91
C LEU A 10 26.61 -27.91 -32.74
N MET A 11 27.83 -28.20 -32.28
CA MET A 11 28.13 -27.86 -30.88
C MET A 11 28.23 -26.33 -30.84
N LEU A 12 27.21 -25.64 -30.34
CA LEU A 12 27.32 -24.25 -29.91
C LEU A 12 27.38 -24.28 -28.39
N PHE A 13 28.52 -23.80 -27.89
CA PHE A 13 28.75 -23.33 -26.55
C PHE A 13 27.46 -22.79 -25.91
N SER A 14 26.99 -23.42 -24.82
CA SER A 14 26.24 -22.67 -23.81
C SER A 14 27.25 -21.78 -23.09
N LEU A 15 27.62 -20.68 -23.72
CA LEU A 15 28.12 -19.52 -22.98
C LEU A 15 26.98 -19.16 -22.02
N GLY A 16 27.25 -19.25 -20.71
CA GLY A 16 26.33 -18.83 -19.67
C GLY A 16 25.94 -17.38 -19.94
N TYR A 17 24.75 -17.18 -20.48
CA TYR A 17 24.09 -15.89 -20.39
C TYR A 17 23.76 -15.72 -18.90
N ALA A 18 24.21 -14.61 -18.32
CA ALA A 18 23.73 -14.20 -17.00
C ALA A 18 22.20 -14.24 -17.06
N GLN A 19 21.60 -15.07 -16.21
CA GLN A 19 20.15 -15.13 -16.07
C GLN A 19 19.68 -13.71 -15.71
N GLU A 20 18.59 -13.24 -16.30
CA GLU A 20 17.96 -11.97 -15.91
C GLU A 20 16.82 -12.28 -14.92
N PRO A 21 16.44 -11.33 -14.04
CA PRO A 21 15.29 -11.54 -13.16
C PRO A 21 14.01 -11.73 -13.97
N ALA A 22 13.19 -12.71 -13.59
CA ALA A 22 11.94 -13.03 -14.28
C ALA A 22 10.76 -12.13 -13.87
N SER A 23 10.85 -11.50 -12.70
CA SER A 23 9.88 -10.57 -12.14
C SER A 23 10.61 -9.33 -11.61
N PRO A 24 9.95 -8.16 -11.55
CA PRO A 24 10.56 -6.94 -11.01
C PRO A 24 10.74 -7.03 -9.50
N ALA A 25 11.43 -6.07 -8.91
CA ALA A 25 11.43 -5.88 -7.46
C ALA A 25 10.01 -5.54 -6.97
N SER A 26 9.72 -5.79 -5.70
CA SER A 26 8.45 -5.37 -5.10
C SER A 26 8.39 -3.84 -5.01
N ASP A 27 7.22 -3.26 -5.31
CA ASP A 27 7.03 -1.82 -5.19
C ASP A 27 7.13 -1.36 -3.73
N PRO A 28 7.86 -0.27 -3.44
CA PRO A 28 7.94 0.30 -2.10
C PRO A 28 6.61 0.99 -1.73
N VAL A 29 6.24 0.98 -0.44
CA VAL A 29 4.88 1.35 0.03
C VAL A 29 4.82 2.56 0.97
N LEU A 30 5.93 3.27 1.18
CA LEU A 30 5.97 4.44 2.07
C LEU A 30 5.27 5.65 1.43
N PRO A 31 4.69 6.57 2.22
CA PRO A 31 4.19 7.84 1.69
C PRO A 31 5.31 8.66 1.03
N GLN A 32 5.02 9.32 -0.10
CA GLN A 32 6.00 10.15 -0.83
C GLN A 32 6.62 11.26 0.05
N THR A 33 5.89 11.75 1.05
CA THR A 33 6.37 12.77 2.01
C THR A 33 7.53 12.28 2.88
N ASP A 34 7.67 10.97 3.04
CA ASP A 34 8.69 10.31 3.85
C ASP A 34 9.85 9.77 3.01
N VAL A 35 9.89 10.07 1.71
CA VAL A 35 10.85 9.47 0.77
C VAL A 35 11.55 10.53 -0.07
N ILE A 36 12.88 10.44 -0.14
CA ILE A 36 13.71 11.08 -1.16
C ILE A 36 14.17 9.97 -2.13
N SER A 37 13.47 9.82 -3.26
CA SER A 37 13.76 8.79 -4.24
C SER A 37 14.78 9.24 -5.26
N MET A 38 15.77 8.40 -5.60
CA MET A 38 16.72 8.64 -6.69
C MET A 38 16.32 7.83 -7.94
N PHE A 39 15.79 6.62 -7.76
CA PHE A 39 15.33 5.75 -8.85
C PHE A 39 14.23 4.82 -8.35
N SER A 40 13.02 4.98 -8.85
CA SER A 40 11.86 4.09 -8.60
C SER A 40 10.77 4.40 -9.62
N ASN A 41 9.96 3.39 -9.97
CA ASN A 41 8.73 3.59 -10.75
C ASN A 41 7.55 4.07 -9.89
N THR A 42 7.62 3.95 -8.57
CA THR A 42 6.54 4.31 -7.62
C THR A 42 6.63 5.76 -7.16
N TYR A 43 7.84 6.24 -6.91
CA TYR A 43 8.07 7.58 -6.35
C TYR A 43 8.49 8.61 -7.39
N THR A 44 8.27 9.89 -7.07
CA THR A 44 8.88 10.99 -7.79
C THR A 44 10.38 11.05 -7.47
N ASN A 45 11.22 10.89 -8.48
CA ASN A 45 12.69 10.81 -8.33
C ASN A 45 13.34 12.21 -8.37
N VAL A 46 14.29 12.46 -7.46
CA VAL A 46 15.16 13.63 -7.48
C VAL A 46 16.21 13.50 -8.60
N PRO A 47 16.72 14.62 -9.15
CA PRO A 47 17.74 14.57 -10.19
C PRO A 47 19.02 13.86 -9.73
N VAL A 48 19.56 13.00 -10.59
CA VAL A 48 20.87 12.33 -10.43
C VAL A 48 21.72 12.67 -11.64
N ASP A 49 22.92 13.21 -11.43
CA ASP A 49 23.78 13.74 -12.51
C ASP A 49 24.27 12.63 -13.43
N THR A 50 24.65 11.50 -12.83
CA THR A 50 25.01 10.29 -13.57
C THR A 50 24.83 9.04 -12.72
N TRP A 51 24.36 7.97 -13.36
CA TRP A 51 24.30 6.61 -12.80
C TRP A 51 25.58 5.79 -13.05
N GLN A 52 26.55 6.39 -13.76
CA GLN A 52 27.87 5.81 -14.03
C GLN A 52 28.89 6.94 -14.28
N THR A 53 29.75 7.20 -13.31
CA THR A 53 30.87 8.15 -13.46
C THR A 53 31.96 7.64 -14.41
N SER A 54 32.78 8.55 -14.94
CA SER A 54 33.92 8.20 -15.82
C SER A 54 34.99 7.35 -15.14
N TRP A 55 35.01 7.36 -13.80
CA TRP A 55 35.92 6.55 -12.98
C TRP A 55 35.31 5.21 -12.55
N SER A 56 34.05 4.93 -12.90
CA SER A 56 33.39 3.66 -12.64
C SER A 56 34.05 2.51 -13.40
N ALA A 57 34.10 1.33 -12.78
CA ALA A 57 34.50 0.07 -13.39
C ALA A 57 33.29 -0.86 -13.50
N ALA A 58 32.30 -0.42 -14.29
CA ALA A 58 31.06 -1.13 -14.63
C ALA A 58 30.50 -0.55 -15.93
N THR A 59 29.54 -1.21 -16.56
CA THR A 59 28.71 -0.62 -17.64
C THR A 59 27.25 -0.61 -17.20
N VAL A 60 26.57 0.53 -17.28
CA VAL A 60 25.13 0.64 -16.99
C VAL A 60 24.31 0.60 -18.28
N SER A 61 23.15 -0.04 -18.21
CA SER A 61 22.10 0.06 -19.22
C SER A 61 20.74 0.05 -18.54
N ASP A 62 19.80 0.80 -19.07
CA ASP A 62 18.41 0.77 -18.63
C ASP A 62 17.71 -0.40 -19.32
N VAL A 63 17.10 -1.28 -18.53
CA VAL A 63 16.34 -2.43 -19.00
C VAL A 63 14.96 -2.42 -18.36
N GLN A 64 14.09 -3.29 -18.87
CA GLN A 64 12.71 -3.40 -18.43
C GLN A 64 12.45 -4.83 -17.98
N VAL A 65 12.00 -5.01 -16.75
CA VAL A 65 11.64 -6.33 -16.19
C VAL A 65 10.15 -6.32 -15.94
N ALA A 66 9.40 -7.05 -16.79
CA ALA A 66 7.93 -7.08 -16.77
C ALA A 66 7.24 -5.69 -16.80
N GLY A 67 7.87 -4.67 -17.39
CA GLY A 67 7.31 -3.32 -17.47
C GLY A 67 7.80 -2.33 -16.40
N ASN A 68 8.68 -2.78 -15.49
CA ASN A 68 9.34 -1.92 -14.49
C ASN A 68 10.77 -1.53 -14.97
N ASP A 69 11.17 -0.26 -14.78
CA ASP A 69 12.48 0.26 -15.15
C ASP A 69 13.57 -0.24 -14.20
N VAL A 70 14.61 -0.87 -14.71
CA VAL A 70 15.70 -1.43 -13.90
C VAL A 70 17.06 -0.97 -14.42
N LYS A 71 17.95 -0.54 -13.53
CA LYS A 71 19.37 -0.30 -13.85
C LYS A 71 20.12 -1.62 -13.90
N LYS A 72 20.63 -2.01 -15.07
CA LYS A 72 21.49 -3.20 -15.23
C LYS A 72 22.95 -2.79 -15.31
N TYR A 73 23.73 -3.18 -14.30
CA TYR A 73 25.18 -3.06 -14.28
C TYR A 73 25.84 -4.36 -14.71
N THR A 74 26.66 -4.32 -15.75
CA THR A 74 27.48 -5.46 -16.18
C THR A 74 28.94 -5.23 -15.79
N GLY A 75 29.58 -6.25 -15.20
CA GLY A 75 30.97 -6.17 -14.80
C GLY A 75 31.19 -5.24 -13.60
N LEU A 76 30.24 -5.17 -12.66
CA LEU A 76 30.20 -4.19 -11.58
C LEU A 76 31.33 -4.41 -10.57
N SER A 77 32.55 -3.96 -10.89
CA SER A 77 33.64 -3.93 -9.93
C SER A 77 33.38 -2.79 -8.94
N PHE A 78 33.06 -1.61 -9.44
CA PHE A 78 32.43 -0.52 -8.69
C PHE A 78 31.78 0.47 -9.65
N VAL A 79 30.74 1.16 -9.21
CA VAL A 79 30.11 2.28 -9.94
C VAL A 79 29.95 3.46 -9.00
N GLY A 80 30.34 4.63 -9.49
CA GLY A 80 29.98 5.90 -8.89
C GLY A 80 28.69 6.45 -9.50
N ILE A 81 27.82 6.91 -8.62
CA ILE A 81 26.62 7.66 -8.93
C ILE A 81 26.82 9.05 -8.30
N GLU A 82 26.57 10.10 -9.05
CA GLU A 82 26.85 11.47 -8.63
C GLU A 82 25.57 12.32 -8.58
N THR A 83 25.46 13.12 -7.54
CA THR A 83 24.44 14.14 -7.28
C THR A 83 25.14 15.46 -6.94
N VAL A 84 26.29 15.74 -7.56
CA VAL A 84 27.13 16.90 -7.28
C VAL A 84 26.45 18.23 -7.67
N ALA A 85 25.69 18.25 -8.77
CA ALA A 85 24.95 19.45 -9.18
C ALA A 85 23.66 19.64 -8.37
N ASN A 86 23.11 18.57 -7.81
CA ASN A 86 21.89 18.55 -7.02
C ASN A 86 22.10 17.70 -5.76
N GLN A 87 22.94 18.19 -4.86
CA GLN A 87 23.28 17.44 -3.64
C GLN A 87 22.04 17.20 -2.79
N ILE A 88 21.96 16.00 -2.22
CA ILE A 88 20.78 15.55 -1.51
C ILE A 88 20.97 15.81 -0.02
N ASP A 89 20.07 16.62 0.55
CA ASP A 89 19.96 16.77 2.00
C ASP A 89 19.11 15.63 2.56
N ILE A 90 19.78 14.67 3.21
CA ILE A 90 19.14 13.52 3.88
C ILE A 90 19.12 13.69 5.39
N THR A 91 19.29 14.91 5.91
CA THR A 91 19.36 15.18 7.37
C THR A 91 18.11 14.71 8.10
N ASN A 92 16.95 14.81 7.46
CA ASN A 92 15.68 14.36 8.02
C ASN A 92 15.35 12.89 7.72
N MET A 93 16.23 12.16 7.00
CA MET A 93 16.01 10.75 6.65
C MET A 93 16.67 9.83 7.68
N THR A 94 16.13 8.62 7.83
CA THR A 94 16.59 7.62 8.78
C THR A 94 17.24 6.40 8.12
N TYR A 95 16.85 6.06 6.89
CA TYR A 95 17.33 4.88 6.17
C TYR A 95 17.73 5.17 4.72
N PHE A 96 18.61 4.32 4.18
CA PHE A 96 18.92 4.20 2.77
C PHE A 96 18.44 2.83 2.26
N ASN A 97 17.74 2.83 1.13
CA ASN A 97 17.08 1.68 0.54
C ASN A 97 17.59 1.43 -0.88
N VAL A 98 17.80 0.15 -1.22
CA VAL A 98 18.07 -0.29 -2.59
C VAL A 98 17.65 -1.74 -2.80
N ASP A 99 16.95 -2.01 -3.90
CA ASP A 99 16.68 -3.37 -4.36
C ASP A 99 17.76 -3.80 -5.37
N VAL A 100 18.35 -4.98 -5.13
CA VAL A 100 19.35 -5.54 -6.05
C VAL A 100 19.13 -7.02 -6.32
N TRP A 101 19.45 -7.44 -7.55
CA TRP A 101 19.40 -8.83 -7.98
C TRP A 101 20.66 -9.17 -8.78
N SER A 102 21.23 -10.35 -8.57
CA SER A 102 22.36 -10.84 -9.36
C SER A 102 22.35 -12.36 -9.38
N PRO A 103 22.69 -13.00 -10.51
CA PRO A 103 22.79 -14.44 -10.58
C PRO A 103 24.09 -14.96 -9.92
N ASP A 104 25.05 -14.07 -9.62
CA ASP A 104 26.41 -14.41 -9.23
C ASP A 104 27.01 -13.47 -8.15
N PHE A 105 26.19 -12.91 -7.26
CA PHE A 105 26.65 -12.08 -6.13
C PHE A 105 27.76 -12.77 -5.32
N SER A 106 28.92 -12.13 -5.25
CA SER A 106 30.02 -12.53 -4.34
C SER A 106 30.20 -11.53 -3.20
N ILE A 107 29.93 -10.26 -3.48
CA ILE A 107 29.99 -9.15 -2.55
C ILE A 107 29.06 -8.05 -3.09
N PHE A 108 28.39 -7.34 -2.19
CA PHE A 108 27.75 -6.08 -2.50
C PHE A 108 28.19 -5.04 -1.48
N LYS A 109 28.52 -3.83 -1.93
CA LYS A 109 28.84 -2.74 -1.01
C LYS A 109 28.10 -1.48 -1.40
N VAL A 110 27.79 -0.68 -0.38
CA VAL A 110 27.16 0.62 -0.51
C VAL A 110 28.03 1.62 0.22
N LYS A 111 28.46 2.67 -0.46
CA LYS A 111 29.18 3.79 0.16
C LYS A 111 28.45 5.08 -0.14
N LEU A 112 28.23 5.88 0.90
CA LEU A 112 27.69 7.23 0.79
C LEU A 112 28.80 8.24 1.07
N VAL A 113 28.79 9.35 0.33
CA VAL A 113 29.75 10.46 0.47
C VAL A 113 28.98 11.77 0.56
N ASP A 114 29.10 12.44 1.70
CA ASP A 114 28.71 13.83 1.92
C ASP A 114 29.93 14.73 1.71
N PHE A 115 29.80 15.78 0.89
CA PHE A 115 30.87 16.75 0.65
C PHE A 115 31.01 17.77 1.79
N GLY A 116 30.29 17.62 2.91
CA GLY A 116 30.44 18.48 4.07
C GLY A 116 29.80 19.86 3.87
N ALA A 117 30.07 20.80 4.76
CA ALA A 117 29.37 22.08 4.81
C ALA A 117 29.78 23.02 3.65
N ASP A 118 30.94 22.81 3.03
CA ASP A 118 31.39 23.60 1.90
C ASP A 118 30.84 23.12 0.53
N ALA A 119 30.09 22.00 0.54
CA ALA A 119 29.47 21.38 -0.63
C ALA A 119 30.47 21.00 -1.73
N ALA A 120 31.77 20.83 -1.42
CA ALA A 120 32.82 20.60 -2.39
C ALA A 120 33.76 19.45 -2.01
N PHE A 121 33.98 18.52 -2.94
CA PHE A 121 34.91 17.41 -2.74
C PHE A 121 36.35 17.89 -2.48
N GLY A 122 36.96 17.37 -1.42
CA GLY A 122 38.36 17.62 -1.09
C GLY A 122 38.60 18.86 -0.22
N GLY A 123 37.55 19.46 0.35
CA GLY A 123 37.59 20.59 1.28
C GLY A 123 38.11 20.25 2.69
N GLY A 124 38.17 18.97 3.02
CA GLY A 124 38.62 18.45 4.32
C GLY A 124 37.49 18.22 5.34
N ASP A 125 36.26 18.58 5.00
CA ASP A 125 35.03 18.31 5.73
C ASP A 125 34.18 17.19 5.11
N ASP A 126 34.62 16.59 3.99
CA ASP A 126 34.00 15.39 3.41
C ASP A 126 33.82 14.27 4.47
N ARG A 127 32.66 13.61 4.42
CA ARG A 127 32.31 12.48 5.28
C ARG A 127 31.80 11.34 4.43
N GLU A 128 32.33 10.15 4.67
CA GLU A 128 31.99 8.98 3.90
C GLU A 128 32.09 7.70 4.73
N HIS A 129 31.24 6.73 4.41
CA HIS A 129 31.32 5.40 5.02
C HIS A 129 30.84 4.34 4.03
N GLU A 130 31.46 3.16 4.06
CA GLU A 130 31.14 2.01 3.20
C GLU A 130 30.62 0.85 4.04
N ILE A 131 29.44 0.35 3.70
CA ILE A 131 28.84 -0.88 4.24
C ILE A 131 29.13 -2.03 3.29
N THR A 132 29.52 -3.19 3.83
CA THR A 132 29.83 -4.39 3.06
C THR A 132 28.89 -5.54 3.39
N PHE A 133 28.22 -6.08 2.38
CA PHE A 133 27.43 -7.29 2.41
C PHE A 133 28.21 -8.42 1.75
N ASN A 134 28.67 -9.38 2.55
CA ASN A 134 29.44 -10.52 2.07
C ASN A 134 28.51 -11.64 1.61
N ALA A 135 28.77 -12.20 0.42
CA ALA A 135 27.99 -13.28 -0.17
C ALA A 135 26.45 -13.06 -0.14
N PRO A 136 25.93 -11.99 -0.76
CA PRO A 136 24.49 -11.80 -0.91
C PRO A 136 23.79 -13.00 -1.58
N ALA A 137 22.52 -13.20 -1.28
CA ALA A 137 21.74 -14.28 -1.86
C ALA A 137 21.61 -14.14 -3.40
N GLN A 138 21.86 -15.21 -4.14
CA GLN A 138 21.91 -15.17 -5.60
C GLN A 138 20.54 -15.50 -6.22
N SER A 139 20.32 -15.00 -7.44
CA SER A 139 19.13 -15.27 -8.27
C SER A 139 17.78 -14.91 -7.64
N GLN A 140 17.75 -13.97 -6.70
CA GLN A 140 16.54 -13.38 -6.13
C GLN A 140 16.76 -11.90 -5.82
N TRP A 141 15.68 -11.13 -5.76
CA TRP A 141 15.75 -9.71 -5.39
C TRP A 141 16.04 -9.62 -3.89
N ILE A 142 16.99 -8.76 -3.53
CA ILE A 142 17.33 -8.44 -2.16
C ILE A 142 17.00 -6.98 -1.94
N HIS A 143 16.12 -6.73 -0.99
CA HIS A 143 15.87 -5.39 -0.47
C HIS A 143 16.87 -5.07 0.65
N TYR A 144 17.77 -4.12 0.41
CA TYR A 144 18.66 -3.61 1.44
C TYR A 144 18.05 -2.37 2.09
N HIS A 145 17.52 -2.54 3.29
CA HIS A 145 17.07 -1.48 4.18
C HIS A 145 18.17 -1.16 5.21
N ILE A 146 18.93 -0.09 5.00
CA ILE A 146 20.16 0.22 5.74
C ILE A 146 19.94 1.45 6.61
N ALA A 147 20.10 1.33 7.93
CA ALA A 147 20.01 2.48 8.82
C ALA A 147 21.14 3.47 8.52
N LEU A 148 20.83 4.75 8.33
CA LEU A 148 21.85 5.76 8.08
C LEU A 148 22.82 5.90 9.26
N SER A 149 22.44 5.47 10.47
CA SER A 149 23.32 5.36 11.64
C SER A 149 24.47 4.37 11.46
N ASP A 150 24.31 3.35 10.61
CA ASP A 150 25.32 2.31 10.40
C ASP A 150 26.48 2.85 9.55
N PHE A 151 26.27 3.95 8.82
CA PHE A 151 27.31 4.71 8.14
C PHE A 151 28.10 5.56 9.14
N GLU A 152 28.83 4.94 10.06
CA GLU A 152 29.40 5.57 11.27
C GLU A 152 30.26 6.83 11.01
N ASN A 153 30.90 6.91 9.83
CA ASN A 153 31.76 8.03 9.44
C ASN A 153 31.05 9.08 8.58
N LEU A 154 29.78 8.86 8.20
CA LEU A 154 28.90 9.81 7.50
C LEU A 154 28.26 10.75 8.54
N THR A 155 29.09 11.50 9.26
CA THR A 155 28.67 12.33 10.40
C THR A 155 27.90 13.59 10.01
N THR A 156 27.90 13.93 8.72
CA THR A 156 27.10 15.00 8.11
C THR A 156 26.24 14.36 7.02
N ARG A 157 25.09 14.98 6.70
CA ARG A 157 24.11 14.45 5.76
C ARG A 157 23.44 15.50 4.86
N GLN A 158 23.98 16.70 4.82
CA GLN A 158 23.35 17.84 4.13
C GLN A 158 23.68 17.88 2.65
N HIS A 159 24.82 17.30 2.25
CA HIS A 159 25.32 17.41 0.88
C HIS A 159 25.76 16.05 0.33
N ILE A 160 24.86 15.06 0.37
CA ILE A 160 25.11 13.76 -0.26
C ILE A 160 25.31 13.97 -1.75
N ALA A 161 26.54 13.71 -2.20
CA ALA A 161 27.01 14.06 -3.52
C ALA A 161 27.47 12.83 -4.31
N GLN A 162 27.78 11.72 -3.63
CA GLN A 162 28.15 10.47 -4.28
C GLN A 162 27.60 9.24 -3.56
N LEU A 163 27.13 8.29 -4.37
CA LEU A 163 26.83 6.92 -3.97
C LEU A 163 27.76 6.00 -4.75
N ILE A 164 28.39 5.02 -4.08
CA ILE A 164 29.25 4.04 -4.72
C ILE A 164 28.73 2.64 -4.42
N PHE A 165 28.45 1.88 -5.48
CA PHE A 165 28.11 0.46 -5.36
C PHE A 165 29.24 -0.41 -5.87
N VAL A 166 29.50 -1.53 -5.19
CA VAL A 166 30.53 -2.53 -5.55
C VAL A 166 29.83 -3.88 -5.67
N GLY A 167 29.98 -4.58 -6.80
CA GLY A 167 29.27 -5.84 -7.08
C GLY A 167 30.19 -7.03 -7.37
N GLY A 168 31.47 -6.94 -6.99
CA GLY A 168 32.45 -8.03 -7.17
C GLY A 168 32.82 -8.36 -8.61
N GLY A 169 32.47 -7.51 -9.57
CA GLY A 169 32.69 -7.73 -11.01
C GLY A 169 31.59 -8.52 -11.72
N GLY A 170 30.49 -8.88 -11.02
CA GLY A 170 29.35 -9.61 -11.58
C GLY A 170 28.34 -8.73 -12.33
N THR A 171 27.21 -9.31 -12.72
CA THR A 171 26.07 -8.55 -13.27
C THR A 171 25.06 -8.28 -12.16
N VAL A 172 24.69 -7.01 -11.97
CA VAL A 172 23.75 -6.58 -10.91
C VAL A 172 22.64 -5.76 -11.54
N PHE A 173 21.40 -6.19 -11.30
CA PHE A 173 20.18 -5.45 -11.59
C PHE A 173 19.82 -4.68 -10.33
N MET A 174 19.44 -3.42 -10.49
CA MET A 174 19.21 -2.49 -9.39
C MET A 174 17.94 -1.69 -9.66
N ASP A 175 17.12 -1.60 -8.63
CA ASP A 175 15.84 -0.91 -8.65
C ASP A 175 15.62 -0.23 -7.29
N ASN A 176 14.64 0.68 -7.20
CA ASN A 176 14.20 1.35 -5.97
C ASN A 176 15.36 1.87 -5.08
N VAL A 177 16.14 2.83 -5.60
CA VAL A 177 17.20 3.53 -4.85
C VAL A 177 16.61 4.77 -4.22
N TYR A 178 16.47 4.82 -2.89
CA TYR A 178 15.88 5.96 -2.19
C TYR A 178 16.34 6.09 -0.73
N PHE A 179 16.27 7.30 -0.18
CA PHE A 179 16.34 7.52 1.26
C PHE A 179 14.92 7.61 1.81
N SER A 180 14.68 7.02 2.97
CA SER A 180 13.41 7.16 3.67
C SER A 180 13.62 7.77 5.04
N ASN A 181 12.72 8.69 5.38
CA ASN A 181 12.41 9.03 6.74
C ASN A 181 11.25 8.15 7.14
N GLU A 182 11.56 6.91 7.50
CA GLU A 182 10.64 6.19 8.35
C GLU A 182 10.67 6.96 9.67
N THR A 183 9.79 7.96 9.79
CA THR A 183 9.24 8.26 11.10
C THR A 183 8.74 6.92 11.56
N THR A 184 9.40 6.35 12.56
CA THR A 184 8.86 5.18 13.22
C THR A 184 7.40 5.54 13.45
N THR A 185 6.48 4.80 12.83
CA THR A 185 5.19 4.51 13.45
C THR A 185 5.50 4.47 14.93
N PRO A 186 4.98 5.44 15.72
CA PRO A 186 5.58 5.81 17.01
C PRO A 186 5.91 4.52 17.69
N VAL A 187 7.20 4.21 17.90
CA VAL A 187 7.60 2.89 18.40
C VAL A 187 6.67 2.67 19.57
N VAL A 188 5.73 1.74 19.42
CA VAL A 188 4.71 1.52 20.42
C VAL A 188 5.52 0.93 21.54
N THR A 189 5.99 1.78 22.44
CA THR A 189 6.88 1.39 23.54
C THR A 189 6.04 0.94 24.73
N ASP A 190 4.76 1.31 24.72
CA ASP A 190 3.72 1.04 25.70
C ASP A 190 2.43 0.69 24.94
N PRO A 191 1.64 -0.30 25.40
CA PRO A 191 0.35 -0.59 24.80
C PRO A 191 -0.60 0.60 25.04
N VAL A 192 -1.43 0.90 24.03
CA VAL A 192 -2.44 1.99 24.09
C VAL A 192 -3.88 1.46 24.14
N THR A 193 -4.08 0.19 23.81
CA THR A 193 -5.33 -0.56 23.98
C THR A 193 -5.18 -1.53 25.15
N ALA A 194 -6.28 -1.82 25.86
CA ALA A 194 -6.31 -2.84 26.91
C ALA A 194 -6.09 -4.26 26.31
N ALA A 195 -5.69 -5.22 27.15
CA ALA A 195 -5.70 -6.63 26.76
C ALA A 195 -7.16 -7.10 26.49
N PRO A 196 -7.37 -8.08 25.61
CA PRO A 196 -8.70 -8.64 25.36
C PRO A 196 -9.35 -9.18 26.65
N ASP A 197 -10.66 -9.00 26.80
CA ASP A 197 -11.37 -9.57 27.95
C ASP A 197 -11.45 -11.11 27.84
N PRO A 198 -11.08 -11.84 28.90
CA PRO A 198 -11.24 -13.29 28.94
C PRO A 198 -12.72 -13.72 28.80
N THR A 199 -12.98 -14.79 28.04
CA THR A 199 -14.34 -15.26 27.72
C THR A 199 -14.77 -16.53 28.47
N VAL A 200 -13.87 -17.15 29.24
CA VAL A 200 -14.16 -18.37 30.00
C VAL A 200 -15.15 -18.06 31.12
N ALA A 201 -16.19 -18.89 31.30
CA ALA A 201 -17.15 -18.68 32.39
C ALA A 201 -16.43 -18.70 33.76
N GLU A 202 -16.69 -17.70 34.62
CA GLU A 202 -16.00 -17.51 35.91
C GLU A 202 -16.00 -18.76 36.80
N ALA A 203 -17.05 -19.60 36.71
CA ALA A 203 -17.13 -20.88 37.44
C ALA A 203 -16.03 -21.89 37.09
N ASN A 204 -15.38 -21.72 35.94
CA ASN A 204 -14.31 -22.55 35.42
C ASN A 204 -12.94 -21.87 35.51
N VAL A 205 -12.81 -20.79 36.29
CA VAL A 205 -11.60 -19.95 36.33
C VAL A 205 -11.06 -19.84 37.75
N ILE A 206 -9.74 -19.95 37.89
CA ILE A 206 -8.99 -19.47 39.06
C ILE A 206 -8.16 -18.27 38.60
N SER A 207 -8.65 -17.06 38.85
CA SER A 207 -8.00 -15.81 38.41
C SER A 207 -6.98 -15.32 39.43
N MET A 208 -5.75 -15.06 38.99
CA MET A 208 -4.72 -14.41 39.81
C MET A 208 -4.70 -12.89 39.57
N PHE A 209 -4.90 -12.45 38.33
CA PHE A 209 -4.95 -11.04 37.94
C PHE A 209 -5.78 -10.85 36.68
N SER A 210 -6.92 -10.18 36.80
CA SER A 210 -7.79 -9.79 35.68
C SER A 210 -8.80 -8.76 36.18
N ASN A 211 -9.24 -7.87 35.30
CA ASN A 211 -10.36 -6.96 35.58
C ASN A 211 -11.73 -7.61 35.32
N ALA A 212 -11.77 -8.74 34.59
CA ALA A 212 -13.00 -9.47 34.24
C ALA A 212 -13.46 -10.47 35.32
N TYR A 213 -12.56 -10.95 36.18
CA TYR A 213 -12.85 -11.98 37.18
C TYR A 213 -12.54 -11.55 38.61
N THR A 214 -13.15 -12.25 39.57
CA THR A 214 -12.75 -12.15 40.98
C THR A 214 -11.37 -12.80 41.20
N ASN A 215 -10.36 -12.01 41.55
CA ASN A 215 -8.99 -12.50 41.76
C ASN A 215 -8.79 -13.17 43.12
N VAL A 216 -8.06 -14.29 43.13
CA VAL A 216 -7.53 -14.91 44.36
C VAL A 216 -6.41 -14.07 44.96
N THR A 217 -6.06 -14.34 46.21
CA THR A 217 -4.96 -13.62 46.86
C THR A 217 -3.62 -14.09 46.30
N VAL A 218 -2.76 -13.14 45.92
CA VAL A 218 -1.37 -13.37 45.52
C VAL A 218 -0.48 -12.60 46.48
N ASP A 219 0.53 -13.25 47.06
CA ASP A 219 1.38 -12.67 48.12
C ASP A 219 2.25 -11.55 47.58
N THR A 220 2.83 -11.77 46.39
CA THR A 220 3.61 -10.76 45.67
C THR A 220 3.65 -11.05 44.18
N TRP A 221 3.63 -9.97 43.38
CA TRP A 221 3.85 -9.98 41.93
C TRP A 221 5.32 -9.75 41.54
N ARG A 222 6.19 -9.54 42.52
CA ARG A 222 7.64 -9.41 42.35
C ARG A 222 8.35 -9.74 43.67
N THR A 223 8.96 -10.90 43.74
CA THR A 223 9.77 -11.32 44.88
C THR A 223 11.06 -10.51 45.02
N SER A 224 11.69 -10.55 46.21
CA SER A 224 12.98 -9.88 46.44
C SER A 224 14.15 -10.47 45.63
N TRP A 225 13.99 -11.70 45.15
CA TRP A 225 14.96 -12.42 44.32
C TRP A 225 14.72 -12.23 42.82
N SER A 226 13.67 -11.49 42.43
CA SER A 226 13.38 -11.14 41.04
C SER A 226 14.40 -10.15 40.46
N ASP A 227 14.75 -10.32 39.19
CA ASP A 227 15.57 -9.40 38.41
C ASP A 227 14.74 -8.72 37.32
N ALA A 228 13.92 -7.78 37.77
CA ALA A 228 13.05 -6.91 36.99
C ALA A 228 12.62 -5.72 37.86
N THR A 229 12.09 -4.66 37.26
CA THR A 229 11.34 -3.61 37.98
C THR A 229 9.85 -3.74 37.67
N LEU A 230 9.00 -3.87 38.69
CA LEU A 230 7.54 -3.90 38.54
C LEU A 230 6.96 -2.50 38.76
N THR A 231 6.02 -2.10 37.92
CA THR A 231 5.15 -0.93 38.08
C THR A 231 3.72 -1.35 37.74
N ASP A 232 2.76 -0.99 38.59
CA ASP A 232 1.35 -1.12 38.25
C ASP A 232 0.94 0.08 37.39
N VAL A 233 0.33 -0.18 36.25
CA VAL A 233 -0.12 0.84 35.30
C VAL A 233 -1.55 0.56 34.86
N GLN A 234 -2.13 1.55 34.19
CA GLN A 234 -3.47 1.50 33.65
C GLN A 234 -3.39 1.74 32.14
N VAL A 235 -3.95 0.84 31.35
CA VAL A 235 -3.95 0.94 29.89
C VAL A 235 -5.40 0.93 29.42
N ALA A 236 -5.85 2.05 28.84
CA ALA A 236 -7.25 2.27 28.46
C ALA A 236 -8.27 1.96 29.58
N GLY A 237 -7.89 2.13 30.85
CA GLY A 237 -8.75 1.84 32.01
C GLY A 237 -8.66 0.41 32.56
N ASN A 238 -7.78 -0.44 32.00
CA ASN A 238 -7.52 -1.79 32.49
C ASN A 238 -6.25 -1.87 33.39
N ASP A 239 -6.38 -2.62 34.48
CA ASP A 239 -5.35 -3.25 35.34
C ASP A 239 -4.16 -3.86 34.57
N VAL A 240 -2.93 -3.30 34.58
CA VAL A 240 -1.78 -3.98 33.94
C VAL A 240 -0.53 -4.01 34.82
N LYS A 241 0.13 -5.17 34.90
CA LYS A 241 1.47 -5.33 35.48
C LYS A 241 2.54 -5.00 34.45
N LYS A 242 3.34 -3.96 34.68
CA LYS A 242 4.47 -3.58 33.79
C LYS A 242 5.81 -3.96 34.42
N TYR A 243 6.55 -4.84 33.74
CA TYR A 243 7.93 -5.18 34.07
C TYR A 243 8.91 -4.51 33.11
N THR A 244 9.90 -3.79 33.63
CA THR A 244 11.01 -3.24 32.83
C THR A 244 12.31 -3.93 33.18
N GLY A 245 13.08 -4.35 32.16
CA GLY A 245 14.32 -5.09 32.35
C GLY A 245 14.06 -6.50 32.89
N LEU A 246 13.03 -7.19 32.37
CA LEU A 246 12.59 -8.49 32.87
C LEU A 246 13.58 -9.59 32.48
N ASN A 247 14.60 -9.82 33.30
CA ASN A 247 15.40 -11.03 33.18
C ASN A 247 14.57 -12.21 33.69
N PHE A 248 14.07 -12.13 34.93
CA PHE A 248 13.03 -13.01 35.46
C PHE A 248 12.30 -12.36 36.65
N VAL A 249 11.02 -12.71 36.83
CA VAL A 249 10.22 -12.31 37.99
C VAL A 249 9.55 -13.51 38.63
N GLY A 250 9.64 -13.60 39.95
CA GLY A 250 8.86 -14.51 40.77
C GLY A 250 7.57 -13.87 41.26
N ILE A 251 6.48 -14.61 41.10
CA ILE A 251 5.15 -14.33 41.63
C ILE A 251 4.82 -15.45 42.61
N GLU A 252 4.36 -15.13 43.81
CA GLU A 252 4.20 -16.11 44.91
C GLU A 252 2.76 -16.17 45.45
N THR A 253 2.32 -17.38 45.73
CA THR A 253 1.04 -17.76 46.38
C THR A 253 1.32 -18.69 47.56
N VAL A 254 2.39 -18.46 48.31
CA VAL A 254 2.87 -19.34 49.39
C VAL A 254 1.91 -19.34 50.59
N ALA A 255 1.33 -18.19 50.96
CA ALA A 255 0.39 -18.12 52.08
C ALA A 255 -0.95 -18.80 51.76
N GLN A 256 -1.35 -18.79 50.48
CA GLN A 256 -2.55 -19.43 49.98
C GLN A 256 -2.26 -20.09 48.63
N GLN A 257 -1.69 -21.30 48.68
CA GLN A 257 -1.34 -22.07 47.49
C GLN A 257 -2.57 -22.42 46.67
N LEU A 258 -2.40 -22.50 45.35
CA LEU A 258 -3.49 -22.77 44.43
C LEU A 258 -3.57 -24.27 44.13
N ASP A 259 -4.75 -24.85 44.34
CA ASP A 259 -5.09 -26.18 43.83
C ASP A 259 -5.66 -26.04 42.41
N ILE A 260 -4.83 -26.35 41.41
CA ILE A 260 -5.21 -26.31 39.99
C ILE A 260 -5.49 -27.71 39.44
N THR A 261 -5.70 -28.72 40.30
CA THR A 261 -5.94 -30.11 39.86
C THR A 261 -7.14 -30.26 38.94
N SER A 262 -8.13 -29.39 39.07
CA SER A 262 -9.33 -29.37 38.22
C SER A 262 -9.18 -28.52 36.96
N MET A 263 -8.07 -27.79 36.78
CA MET A 263 -7.84 -26.90 35.65
C MET A 263 -7.11 -27.64 34.51
N THR A 264 -7.26 -27.12 33.30
CA THR A 264 -6.71 -27.70 32.06
C THR A 264 -5.72 -26.77 31.36
N HIS A 265 -5.89 -25.45 31.48
CA HIS A 265 -5.03 -24.45 30.84
C HIS A 265 -4.56 -23.39 31.85
N PHE A 266 -3.38 -22.82 31.57
CA PHE A 266 -2.89 -21.58 32.15
C PHE A 266 -2.93 -20.51 31.06
N ASN A 267 -3.45 -19.33 31.41
CA ASN A 267 -3.71 -18.23 30.50
C ASN A 267 -3.01 -16.97 30.98
N VAL A 268 -2.42 -16.24 30.05
CA VAL A 268 -1.84 -14.93 30.32
C VAL A 268 -1.84 -14.08 29.06
N ASP A 269 -2.25 -12.82 29.18
CA ASP A 269 -2.07 -11.82 28.13
C ASP A 269 -0.74 -11.10 28.34
N VAL A 270 0.08 -11.08 27.29
CA VAL A 270 1.39 -10.42 27.32
C VAL A 270 1.52 -9.45 26.15
N TRP A 271 2.14 -8.30 26.42
CA TRP A 271 2.50 -7.33 25.40
C TRP A 271 3.94 -6.86 25.63
N SER A 272 4.73 -6.73 24.58
CA SER A 272 6.08 -6.18 24.67
C SER A 272 6.46 -5.47 23.37
N PRO A 273 7.21 -4.37 23.43
CA PRO A 273 7.80 -3.79 22.24
C PRO A 273 9.04 -4.58 21.78
N ASN A 274 9.56 -5.49 22.60
CA ASN A 274 10.88 -6.08 22.41
C ASN A 274 11.05 -7.50 23.00
N PHE A 275 10.07 -8.39 22.81
CA PHE A 275 10.26 -9.81 23.11
C PHE A 275 11.47 -10.38 22.35
N THR A 276 12.38 -11.02 23.07
CA THR A 276 13.40 -11.91 22.49
C THR A 276 13.15 -13.36 22.89
N VAL A 277 12.53 -13.53 24.05
CA VAL A 277 12.05 -14.79 24.62
C VAL A 277 11.01 -14.45 25.69
N PHE A 278 9.98 -15.27 25.83
CA PHE A 278 9.12 -15.23 27.00
C PHE A 278 8.97 -16.65 27.53
N LYS A 279 9.22 -16.86 28.82
CA LYS A 279 9.05 -18.18 29.44
C LYS A 279 8.09 -18.12 30.60
N VAL A 280 7.34 -19.19 30.75
CA VAL A 280 6.42 -19.41 31.86
C VAL A 280 6.89 -20.64 32.60
N LYS A 281 7.08 -20.52 33.91
CA LYS A 281 7.41 -21.64 34.78
C LYS A 281 6.45 -21.70 35.95
N LEU A 282 5.91 -22.89 36.19
CA LEU A 282 5.05 -23.20 37.34
C LEU A 282 5.81 -24.06 38.34
N VAL A 283 5.60 -23.81 39.64
CA VAL A 283 6.20 -24.56 40.75
C VAL A 283 5.13 -24.97 41.75
N ASP A 284 5.01 -26.28 41.98
CA ASP A 284 4.19 -26.88 43.04
C ASP A 284 5.11 -27.34 44.18
N PHE A 285 4.79 -26.97 45.42
CA PHE A 285 5.59 -27.31 46.62
C PHE A 285 5.35 -28.74 47.14
N GLY A 286 4.76 -29.61 46.33
CA GLY A 286 4.54 -31.00 46.71
C GLY A 286 3.50 -31.16 47.80
N ALA A 287 3.34 -32.37 48.34
CA ALA A 287 2.29 -32.72 49.28
C ALA A 287 2.50 -32.10 50.68
N ASP A 288 3.74 -31.72 51.03
CA ASP A 288 4.03 -31.07 52.31
C ASP A 288 3.74 -29.56 52.32
N GLY A 289 3.53 -28.97 51.14
CA GLY A 289 3.20 -27.56 50.95
C GLY A 289 4.36 -26.61 51.27
N ALA A 290 5.61 -27.09 51.31
CA ALA A 290 6.77 -26.31 51.73
C ALA A 290 7.97 -26.45 50.77
N PHE A 291 8.53 -25.31 50.36
CA PHE A 291 9.71 -25.29 49.49
C PHE A 291 10.91 -26.02 50.11
N GLY A 292 11.55 -26.89 49.31
CA GLY A 292 12.75 -27.62 49.67
C GLY A 292 12.50 -28.91 50.45
N GLY A 293 11.25 -29.41 50.49
CA GLY A 293 10.85 -30.67 51.13
C GLY A 293 11.30 -31.94 50.39
N GLY A 294 11.71 -31.79 49.13
CA GLY A 294 12.16 -32.88 48.25
C GLY A 294 11.05 -33.47 47.38
N ASP A 295 9.83 -32.95 47.48
CA ASP A 295 8.66 -33.26 46.66
C ASP A 295 8.19 -32.06 45.79
N ASP A 296 8.95 -30.95 45.78
CA ASP A 296 8.72 -29.83 44.86
C ASP A 296 8.84 -30.30 43.40
N VAL A 297 7.93 -29.84 42.55
CA VAL A 297 7.97 -30.11 41.11
C VAL A 297 7.76 -28.83 40.31
N GLU A 298 8.44 -28.75 39.17
CA GLU A 298 8.44 -27.55 38.34
C GLU A 298 8.68 -27.88 36.87
N HIS A 299 8.15 -27.05 35.99
CA HIS A 299 8.46 -27.11 34.56
C HIS A 299 8.41 -25.72 33.95
N GLU A 300 9.31 -25.45 33.00
CA GLU A 300 9.42 -24.17 32.28
C GLU A 300 9.15 -24.39 30.80
N LEU A 301 8.23 -23.60 30.24
CA LEU A 301 7.93 -23.55 28.81
C LEU A 301 8.46 -22.25 28.21
N THR A 302 8.91 -22.31 26.95
CA THR A 302 9.49 -21.18 26.23
C THR A 302 8.62 -20.81 25.03
N PHE A 303 8.35 -19.52 24.87
CA PHE A 303 7.52 -18.91 23.84
C PHE A 303 8.25 -17.74 23.18
N THR A 304 7.80 -17.38 21.98
CA THR A 304 8.23 -16.18 21.24
C THR A 304 6.99 -15.40 20.79
N PRO A 305 6.31 -14.69 21.72
CA PRO A 305 5.09 -13.94 21.38
C PRO A 305 5.40 -12.81 20.39
N ALA A 306 4.41 -12.46 19.56
CA ALA A 306 4.53 -11.32 18.66
C ALA A 306 4.70 -10.00 19.45
N THR A 307 5.47 -9.06 18.88
CA THR A 307 5.72 -7.75 19.50
C THR A 307 4.69 -6.72 19.09
N ASN A 308 4.59 -5.64 19.86
CA ASN A 308 3.72 -4.47 19.62
C ASN A 308 2.21 -4.74 19.59
N GLN A 309 1.77 -5.93 20.01
CA GLN A 309 0.36 -6.31 20.16
C GLN A 309 0.16 -7.20 21.38
N TRP A 310 -1.07 -7.27 21.89
CA TRP A 310 -1.41 -8.18 22.97
C TRP A 310 -1.46 -9.60 22.42
N VAL A 311 -0.81 -10.53 23.11
CA VAL A 311 -0.79 -11.95 22.76
C VAL A 311 -1.32 -12.72 23.96
N THR A 312 -2.44 -13.42 23.76
CA THR A 312 -2.95 -14.39 24.72
C THR A 312 -2.18 -15.70 24.59
N LEU A 313 -1.44 -16.06 25.64
CA LEU A 313 -0.85 -17.39 25.75
C LEU A 313 -1.87 -18.30 26.43
N HIS A 314 -2.47 -19.17 25.63
CA HIS A 314 -3.38 -20.23 26.07
C HIS A 314 -2.59 -21.54 26.16
N ILE A 315 -2.15 -21.90 27.38
CA ILE A 315 -1.13 -22.93 27.58
C ILE A 315 -1.74 -24.17 28.25
N PRO A 316 -1.78 -25.34 27.58
CA PRO A 316 -2.20 -26.58 28.21
C PRO A 316 -1.34 -26.92 29.44
N ILE A 317 -1.96 -27.16 30.59
CA ILE A 317 -1.23 -27.57 31.80
C ILE A 317 -0.50 -28.91 31.57
N ALA A 318 -0.98 -29.73 30.64
CA ALA A 318 -0.34 -30.98 30.24
C ALA A 318 1.07 -30.78 29.64
N ASP A 319 1.35 -29.61 29.05
CA ASP A 319 2.64 -29.32 28.44
C ASP A 319 3.74 -29.10 29.49
N PHE A 320 3.37 -28.78 30.73
CA PHE A 320 4.29 -28.71 31.87
C PHE A 320 4.65 -30.13 32.35
N THR A 321 5.35 -30.90 31.53
CA THR A 321 5.49 -32.36 31.71
C THR A 321 6.15 -32.79 33.02
N ASN A 322 6.92 -31.91 33.66
CA ASN A 322 7.56 -32.17 34.96
C ASN A 322 6.75 -31.65 36.15
N LEU A 323 5.66 -30.92 35.94
CA LEU A 323 4.73 -30.47 36.98
C LEU A 323 3.77 -31.61 37.35
N THR A 324 4.32 -32.65 37.98
CA THR A 324 3.60 -33.93 38.23
C THR A 324 2.55 -33.85 39.34
N THR A 325 2.60 -32.81 40.18
CA THR A 325 1.58 -32.45 41.18
C THR A 325 1.06 -31.04 40.90
N LYS A 326 -0.17 -30.77 41.34
CA LYS A 326 -0.93 -29.54 41.00
C LYS A 326 -1.76 -28.97 42.16
N GLN A 327 -1.56 -29.48 43.37
CA GLN A 327 -2.37 -29.13 44.55
C GLN A 327 -1.85 -27.91 45.29
N HIS A 328 -0.56 -27.60 45.14
CA HIS A 328 0.12 -26.60 45.94
C HIS A 328 0.97 -25.68 45.06
N ILE A 329 0.36 -25.13 44.01
CA ILE A 329 1.01 -24.13 43.16
C ILE A 329 1.33 -22.91 44.00
N ALA A 330 2.62 -22.70 44.20
CA ALA A 330 3.15 -21.72 45.13
C ALA A 330 3.96 -20.62 44.42
N GLN A 331 4.45 -20.89 43.20
CA GLN A 331 5.19 -19.90 42.42
C GLN A 331 4.86 -19.97 40.92
N LEU A 332 4.78 -18.78 40.31
CA LEU A 332 4.76 -18.54 38.88
C LEU A 332 5.97 -17.67 38.54
N ILE A 333 6.75 -18.05 37.53
CA ILE A 333 7.91 -17.29 37.09
C ILE A 333 7.76 -16.92 35.62
N PHE A 334 7.91 -15.62 35.34
CA PHE A 334 8.07 -15.13 33.98
C PHE A 334 9.53 -14.77 33.70
N VAL A 335 10.04 -15.17 32.54
CA VAL A 335 11.41 -14.85 32.07
C VAL A 335 11.29 -14.09 30.76
N GLY A 336 11.84 -12.89 30.67
CA GLY A 336 11.66 -11.99 29.52
C GLY A 336 12.94 -11.65 28.76
N GLY A 337 14.09 -12.25 29.10
CA GLY A 337 15.37 -11.98 28.44
C GLY A 337 15.86 -10.54 28.52
N GLY A 338 15.42 -9.79 29.55
CA GLY A 338 15.72 -8.36 29.74
C GLY A 338 14.70 -7.40 29.10
N ALA A 339 13.63 -7.92 28.49
CA ALA A 339 12.62 -7.12 27.80
C ALA A 339 11.76 -6.24 28.72
N LYS A 340 11.00 -5.34 28.11
CA LYS A 340 9.92 -4.60 28.76
C LYS A 340 8.61 -5.35 28.48
N VAL A 341 7.95 -5.87 29.50
CA VAL A 341 6.78 -6.75 29.34
C VAL A 341 5.61 -6.22 30.15
N TYR A 342 4.45 -6.15 29.51
CA TYR A 342 3.16 -5.89 30.12
C TYR A 342 2.42 -7.20 30.25
N VAL A 343 1.82 -7.44 31.40
CA VAL A 343 1.10 -8.66 31.72
C VAL A 343 -0.28 -8.30 32.26
N ASP A 344 -1.29 -8.93 31.67
CA ASP A 344 -2.69 -8.86 32.10
C ASP A 344 -3.31 -10.26 32.06
N ASN A 345 -4.52 -10.43 32.62
CA ASN A 345 -5.33 -11.64 32.54
C ASN A 345 -4.55 -12.95 32.84
N VAL A 346 -3.95 -13.03 34.03
CA VAL A 346 -3.26 -14.23 34.53
C VAL A 346 -4.25 -15.12 35.27
N TYR A 347 -4.62 -16.27 34.68
CA TYR A 347 -5.58 -17.19 35.28
C TYR A 347 -5.41 -18.64 34.83
N PHE A 348 -5.89 -19.59 35.64
CA PHE A 348 -6.06 -20.99 35.22
C PHE A 348 -7.52 -21.22 34.82
N SER A 349 -7.75 -22.00 33.76
CA SER A 349 -9.10 -22.35 33.30
C SER A 349 -9.29 -23.86 33.22
N ASN A 350 -10.52 -24.31 33.50
CA ASN A 350 -10.99 -25.65 33.21
C ASN A 350 -11.90 -25.62 31.98
N GLU A 351 -11.32 -25.95 30.84
CA GLU A 351 -12.01 -25.93 29.56
C GLU A 351 -12.49 -27.31 29.12
N THR A 352 -12.39 -28.32 30.00
CA THR A 352 -12.87 -29.69 29.71
C THR A 352 -14.40 -29.86 29.75
N VAL A 353 -15.18 -28.81 29.52
CA VAL A 353 -16.57 -28.95 29.03
C VAL A 353 -16.82 -28.18 27.72
N ILE A 354 -15.78 -28.06 26.90
CA ILE A 354 -15.74 -28.42 25.49
C ILE A 354 -15.81 -29.94 25.25
N PRO A 355 -16.92 -30.68 24.98
CA PRO A 355 -16.73 -32.00 24.37
C PRO A 355 -15.73 -31.82 23.21
N PRO A 356 -14.70 -32.67 23.06
CA PRO A 356 -13.79 -32.55 21.93
C PRO A 356 -14.67 -32.43 20.70
N VAL A 357 -14.50 -31.36 19.93
CA VAL A 357 -15.24 -31.20 18.69
C VAL A 357 -14.72 -32.33 17.81
N THR A 358 -15.40 -33.48 17.82
CA THR A 358 -14.97 -34.65 17.06
C THR A 358 -15.35 -34.54 15.60
N ASP A 359 -16.27 -33.61 15.31
CA ASP A 359 -16.95 -33.39 14.06
C ASP A 359 -17.33 -31.89 14.00
N PRO A 360 -17.27 -31.23 12.83
CA PRO A 360 -17.62 -29.81 12.70
C PRO A 360 -19.09 -29.60 13.00
N VAL A 361 -19.42 -28.49 13.66
CA VAL A 361 -20.80 -28.11 14.02
C VAL A 361 -21.35 -26.96 13.19
N VAL A 362 -20.49 -26.27 12.44
CA VAL A 362 -20.83 -25.24 11.45
C VAL A 362 -20.44 -25.75 10.06
N ALA A 363 -21.18 -25.36 9.03
CA ALA A 363 -20.85 -25.71 7.64
C ALA A 363 -19.54 -25.05 7.19
N ALA A 364 -18.92 -25.57 6.14
CA ALA A 364 -17.83 -24.87 5.46
C ALA A 364 -18.32 -23.51 4.94
N PRO A 365 -17.48 -22.47 4.88
CA PRO A 365 -17.85 -21.18 4.30
C PRO A 365 -18.33 -21.33 2.85
N ASP A 366 -19.37 -20.58 2.46
CA ASP A 366 -19.83 -20.60 1.08
C ASP A 366 -18.80 -19.90 0.16
N PRO A 367 -18.39 -20.53 -0.95
CA PRO A 367 -17.50 -19.88 -1.91
C PRO A 367 -18.26 -18.77 -2.67
N VAL A 368 -17.57 -17.65 -2.94
CA VAL A 368 -18.22 -16.39 -3.39
C VAL A 368 -17.98 -16.01 -4.85
N LEU A 369 -17.21 -16.80 -5.60
CA LEU A 369 -16.91 -16.52 -6.99
C LEU A 369 -18.15 -16.72 -7.90
N PRO A 370 -18.32 -15.95 -8.98
CA PRO A 370 -19.37 -16.21 -9.95
C PRO A 370 -19.22 -17.60 -10.57
N GLN A 371 -20.34 -18.33 -10.74
CA GLN A 371 -20.38 -19.65 -11.38
C GLN A 371 -19.63 -19.71 -12.74
N ALA A 372 -19.59 -18.61 -13.49
CA ALA A 372 -18.89 -18.54 -14.78
C ALA A 372 -17.37 -18.68 -14.68
N GLN A 373 -16.80 -18.38 -13.52
CA GLN A 373 -15.36 -18.48 -13.23
C GLN A 373 -15.01 -19.79 -12.50
N VAL A 374 -15.99 -20.66 -12.27
CA VAL A 374 -15.82 -21.83 -11.39
C VAL A 374 -16.15 -23.11 -12.14
N MET A 375 -15.21 -24.06 -12.10
CA MET A 375 -15.45 -25.46 -12.41
C MET A 375 -15.52 -26.25 -11.10
N SER A 376 -16.74 -26.44 -10.58
CA SER A 376 -16.98 -27.10 -9.30
C SER A 376 -17.06 -28.61 -9.44
N MET A 377 -16.34 -29.35 -8.59
CA MET A 377 -16.47 -30.81 -8.45
C MET A 377 -17.44 -31.17 -7.32
N PHE A 378 -17.44 -30.39 -6.23
CA PHE A 378 -18.31 -30.59 -5.07
C PHE A 378 -18.54 -29.27 -4.34
N SER A 379 -19.77 -28.77 -4.35
CA SER A 379 -20.21 -27.61 -3.57
C SER A 379 -21.74 -27.58 -3.56
N ASN A 380 -22.33 -27.01 -2.50
CA ASN A 380 -23.76 -26.72 -2.43
C ASN A 380 -24.12 -25.41 -3.15
N VAL A 381 -23.14 -24.54 -3.41
CA VAL A 381 -23.34 -23.22 -4.04
C VAL A 381 -23.30 -23.32 -5.57
N TYR A 382 -22.41 -24.16 -6.11
CA TYR A 382 -22.17 -24.26 -7.55
C TYR A 382 -22.84 -25.46 -8.20
N THR A 383 -23.07 -25.35 -9.50
CA THR A 383 -23.39 -26.51 -10.35
C THR A 383 -22.13 -27.36 -10.53
N ASN A 384 -22.17 -28.59 -10.01
CA ASN A 384 -21.03 -29.50 -10.03
C ASN A 384 -20.90 -30.23 -11.37
N VAL A 385 -19.66 -30.38 -11.85
CA VAL A 385 -19.31 -31.28 -12.95
C VAL A 385 -19.36 -32.74 -12.48
N PRO A 386 -19.57 -33.71 -13.39
CA PRO A 386 -19.57 -35.11 -13.01
C PRO A 386 -18.23 -35.58 -12.44
N VAL A 387 -18.27 -36.30 -11.32
CA VAL A 387 -17.13 -36.99 -10.70
C VAL A 387 -17.49 -38.47 -10.61
N ASP A 388 -16.60 -39.35 -11.08
CA ASP A 388 -16.87 -40.79 -11.17
C ASP A 388 -16.93 -41.44 -9.79
N THR A 389 -15.98 -41.08 -8.93
CA THR A 389 -15.94 -41.52 -7.54
C THR A 389 -15.17 -40.55 -6.65
N TRP A 390 -15.62 -40.42 -5.41
CA TRP A 390 -14.93 -39.69 -4.32
C TRP A 390 -14.06 -40.60 -3.43
N GLN A 391 -14.06 -41.90 -3.72
CA GLN A 391 -13.21 -42.90 -3.09
C GLN A 391 -12.96 -44.05 -4.07
N THR A 392 -11.72 -44.17 -4.56
CA THR A 392 -11.31 -45.29 -5.40
C THR A 392 -11.12 -46.59 -4.60
N SER A 393 -11.14 -47.74 -5.28
CA SER A 393 -10.89 -49.05 -4.62
C SER A 393 -9.49 -49.20 -4.04
N TRP A 394 -8.55 -48.34 -4.45
CA TRP A 394 -7.17 -48.32 -3.99
C TRP A 394 -6.94 -47.30 -2.86
N SER A 395 -7.96 -46.55 -2.45
CA SER A 395 -7.93 -45.61 -1.32
C SER A 395 -7.78 -46.32 0.03
N SER A 396 -7.12 -45.68 1.00
CA SER A 396 -7.00 -46.22 2.37
C SER A 396 -8.09 -45.73 3.32
N ALA A 397 -8.69 -44.57 3.03
CA ALA A 397 -9.74 -43.95 3.81
C ALA A 397 -11.12 -44.54 3.48
N THR A 398 -12.08 -44.39 4.40
CA THR A 398 -13.51 -44.59 4.12
C THR A 398 -14.18 -43.22 3.93
N VAL A 399 -14.97 -43.04 2.86
CA VAL A 399 -15.79 -41.84 2.65
C VAL A 399 -17.22 -42.06 3.12
N GLU A 400 -17.79 -41.05 3.77
CA GLU A 400 -19.21 -40.94 4.09
C GLU A 400 -19.71 -39.56 3.64
N ASP A 401 -20.87 -39.52 2.98
CA ASP A 401 -21.57 -38.27 2.70
C ASP A 401 -22.39 -37.90 3.93
N VAL A 402 -22.05 -36.76 4.53
CA VAL A 402 -22.71 -36.26 5.73
C VAL A 402 -23.30 -34.88 5.49
N GLN A 403 -24.11 -34.42 6.44
CA GLN A 403 -24.63 -33.05 6.45
C GLN A 403 -24.04 -32.33 7.66
N VAL A 404 -23.32 -31.23 7.43
CA VAL A 404 -22.82 -30.36 8.49
C VAL A 404 -23.61 -29.07 8.46
N ALA A 405 -24.41 -28.83 9.48
CA ALA A 405 -25.35 -27.69 9.54
C ALA A 405 -26.25 -27.53 8.28
N GLY A 406 -26.54 -28.62 7.58
CA GLY A 406 -27.36 -28.62 6.35
C GLY A 406 -26.58 -28.42 5.04
N ASN A 407 -25.25 -28.37 5.09
CA ASN A 407 -24.37 -28.39 3.92
C ASN A 407 -23.88 -29.83 3.66
N ASP A 408 -23.82 -30.25 2.39
CA ASP A 408 -23.34 -31.58 2.00
C ASP A 408 -21.81 -31.61 2.15
N THR A 409 -21.28 -32.53 2.92
CA THR A 409 -19.84 -32.58 3.21
C THR A 409 -19.31 -34.00 3.05
N LYS A 410 -18.11 -34.15 2.46
CA LYS A 410 -17.41 -35.45 2.40
C LYS A 410 -16.64 -35.68 3.70
N LYS A 411 -16.93 -36.77 4.40
CA LYS A 411 -16.21 -37.19 5.61
C LYS A 411 -15.31 -38.38 5.31
N TYR A 412 -14.01 -38.18 5.46
CA TYR A 412 -13.01 -39.24 5.39
C TYR A 412 -12.58 -39.67 6.79
N THR A 413 -12.64 -40.97 7.08
CA THR A 413 -12.12 -41.55 8.32
C THR A 413 -10.83 -42.32 8.05
N SER A 414 -9.82 -42.14 8.92
CA SER A 414 -8.50 -42.77 8.79
C SER A 414 -7.81 -42.41 7.46
N LEU A 415 -7.88 -41.13 7.09
CA LEU A 415 -7.31 -40.61 5.86
C LEU A 415 -5.77 -40.66 5.91
N VAL A 416 -5.21 -41.70 5.28
CA VAL A 416 -3.80 -41.71 4.86
C VAL A 416 -3.73 -41.18 3.43
N PHE A 417 -4.56 -41.73 2.52
CA PHE A 417 -4.86 -41.10 1.24
C PHE A 417 -6.21 -41.59 0.67
N VAL A 418 -6.80 -40.79 -0.21
CA VAL A 418 -7.99 -41.13 -0.99
C VAL A 418 -7.85 -40.60 -2.41
N GLY A 419 -8.23 -41.42 -3.40
CA GLY A 419 -8.35 -41.01 -4.78
C GLY A 419 -9.78 -40.60 -5.13
N VAL A 420 -9.89 -39.50 -5.85
CA VAL A 420 -11.09 -38.98 -6.52
C VAL A 420 -10.83 -39.04 -8.02
N GLU A 421 -11.79 -39.55 -8.81
CA GLU A 421 -11.59 -39.79 -10.25
C GLU A 421 -12.63 -39.06 -11.12
N THR A 422 -12.15 -38.55 -12.25
CA THR A 422 -12.90 -37.92 -13.35
C THR A 422 -12.51 -38.57 -14.68
N VAL A 423 -12.24 -39.87 -14.69
CA VAL A 423 -11.74 -40.62 -15.86
C VAL A 423 -12.77 -40.69 -16.99
N ALA A 424 -14.07 -40.85 -16.69
CA ALA A 424 -15.12 -40.92 -17.70
C ALA A 424 -15.37 -39.56 -18.37
N GLN A 425 -15.09 -38.46 -17.65
CA GLN A 425 -15.17 -37.10 -18.13
C GLN A 425 -14.03 -36.26 -17.54
N GLN A 426 -12.86 -36.35 -18.17
CA GLN A 426 -11.67 -35.62 -17.73
C GLN A 426 -11.91 -34.11 -17.80
N LEU A 427 -11.32 -33.39 -16.85
CA LEU A 427 -11.50 -31.95 -16.73
C LEU A 427 -10.40 -31.21 -17.49
N ASP A 428 -10.81 -30.30 -18.38
CA ASP A 428 -9.92 -29.30 -18.96
C ASP A 428 -9.94 -28.06 -18.08
N ILE A 429 -8.89 -27.91 -17.26
CA ILE A 429 -8.72 -26.77 -16.35
C ILE A 429 -7.68 -25.78 -16.88
N THR A 430 -7.38 -25.79 -18.18
CA THR A 430 -6.34 -24.91 -18.75
C THR A 430 -6.60 -23.42 -18.56
N GLN A 431 -7.87 -23.03 -18.45
CA GLN A 431 -8.28 -21.63 -18.19
C GLN A 431 -8.40 -21.32 -16.69
N MET A 432 -8.16 -22.28 -15.80
CA MET A 432 -8.28 -22.07 -14.35
C MET A 432 -6.93 -21.66 -13.76
N SER A 433 -7.00 -20.71 -12.86
CA SER A 433 -5.86 -20.10 -12.16
C SER A 433 -5.60 -20.73 -10.78
N HIS A 434 -6.62 -21.25 -10.09
CA HIS A 434 -6.53 -21.78 -8.73
C HIS A 434 -7.29 -23.11 -8.58
N PHE A 435 -6.86 -23.92 -7.60
CA PHE A 435 -7.61 -25.04 -7.04
C PHE A 435 -8.00 -24.70 -5.60
N ASN A 436 -9.25 -25.01 -5.25
CA ASN A 436 -9.86 -24.61 -3.99
C ASN A 436 -10.47 -25.83 -3.30
N VAL A 437 -10.29 -25.90 -1.98
CA VAL A 437 -10.93 -26.90 -1.13
C VAL A 437 -11.05 -26.40 0.30
N ASP A 438 -12.21 -26.60 0.91
CA ASP A 438 -12.38 -26.41 2.35
C ASP A 438 -12.11 -27.71 3.10
N VAL A 439 -11.28 -27.63 4.14
CA VAL A 439 -10.93 -28.77 4.98
C VAL A 439 -11.14 -28.46 6.46
N TRP A 440 -11.68 -29.43 7.19
CA TRP A 440 -11.79 -29.38 8.65
C TRP A 440 -11.34 -30.71 9.24
N SER A 441 -10.59 -30.67 10.33
CA SER A 441 -10.19 -31.87 11.05
C SER A 441 -9.94 -31.56 12.52
N PRO A 442 -10.27 -32.48 13.43
CA PRO A 442 -9.89 -32.34 14.81
C PRO A 442 -8.45 -32.82 15.08
N ASP A 443 -7.84 -33.55 14.14
CA ASP A 443 -6.66 -34.38 14.43
C ASP A 443 -5.63 -34.52 13.28
N PHE A 444 -5.80 -33.85 12.14
CA PHE A 444 -4.75 -33.83 11.12
C PHE A 444 -3.49 -33.09 11.59
N THR A 445 -2.31 -33.57 11.21
CA THR A 445 -1.05 -32.82 11.39
C THR A 445 -0.43 -32.44 10.06
N VAL A 446 -0.99 -32.96 8.97
CA VAL A 446 -0.62 -32.68 7.59
C VAL A 446 -1.83 -32.92 6.70
N PHE A 447 -1.98 -32.12 5.67
CA PHE A 447 -2.94 -32.36 4.59
C PHE A 447 -2.23 -32.14 3.26
N LYS A 448 -2.50 -33.00 2.28
CA LYS A 448 -1.84 -32.96 0.99
C LYS A 448 -2.86 -33.03 -0.13
N VAL A 449 -2.57 -32.30 -1.19
CA VAL A 449 -3.37 -32.26 -2.42
C VAL A 449 -2.47 -32.65 -3.58
N LYS A 450 -2.89 -33.63 -4.37
CA LYS A 450 -2.20 -34.03 -5.59
C LYS A 450 -3.16 -34.08 -6.76
N LEU A 451 -2.77 -33.47 -7.86
CA LEU A 451 -3.50 -33.49 -9.13
C LEU A 451 -2.75 -34.37 -10.14
N VAL A 452 -3.50 -35.08 -10.99
CA VAL A 452 -2.97 -35.96 -12.04
C VAL A 452 -3.70 -35.69 -13.35
N ASP A 453 -2.93 -35.31 -14.38
CA ASP A 453 -3.37 -35.17 -15.77
C ASP A 453 -2.87 -36.40 -16.56
N PHE A 454 -3.77 -37.09 -17.27
CA PHE A 454 -3.43 -38.30 -18.04
C PHE A 454 -2.79 -38.01 -19.40
N GLY A 455 -2.40 -36.77 -19.67
CA GLY A 455 -1.79 -36.40 -20.93
C GLY A 455 -2.77 -36.42 -22.10
N ALA A 456 -2.24 -36.20 -23.31
CA ALA A 456 -3.04 -36.01 -24.51
C ALA A 456 -3.68 -37.32 -25.03
N ASP A 457 -3.18 -38.47 -24.60
CA ASP A 457 -3.79 -39.76 -24.94
C ASP A 457 -5.00 -40.12 -24.06
N GLY A 458 -5.20 -39.38 -22.95
CA GLY A 458 -6.32 -39.52 -22.02
C GLY A 458 -6.30 -40.82 -21.23
N ALA A 459 -5.17 -41.54 -21.16
CA ALA A 459 -5.07 -42.86 -20.54
C ALA A 459 -3.90 -42.98 -19.55
N PHE A 460 -4.22 -43.44 -18.33
CA PHE A 460 -3.20 -43.68 -17.31
C PHE A 460 -2.12 -44.67 -17.76
N GLY A 461 -0.86 -44.28 -17.61
CA GLY A 461 0.31 -45.08 -17.95
C GLY A 461 0.69 -45.02 -19.43
N GLY A 462 0.18 -44.04 -20.18
CA GLY A 462 0.49 -43.77 -21.59
C GLY A 462 1.90 -43.24 -21.83
N GLY A 463 2.54 -42.72 -20.77
CA GLY A 463 3.89 -42.15 -20.80
C GLY A 463 3.92 -40.62 -20.94
N ASP A 464 2.76 -39.97 -20.98
CA ASP A 464 2.56 -38.52 -20.96
C ASP A 464 1.76 -38.04 -19.73
N ASP A 465 1.50 -38.92 -18.75
CA ASP A 465 0.90 -38.54 -17.47
C ASP A 465 1.80 -37.56 -16.71
N VAL A 466 1.20 -36.52 -16.13
CA VAL A 466 1.91 -35.56 -15.27
C VAL A 466 1.15 -35.33 -13.97
N GLU A 467 1.88 -35.11 -12.89
CA GLU A 467 1.32 -34.99 -11.55
C GLU A 467 2.19 -34.13 -10.63
N HIS A 468 1.57 -33.49 -9.64
CA HIS A 468 2.28 -32.77 -8.60
C HIS A 468 1.51 -32.83 -7.26
N GLU A 469 2.23 -33.03 -6.15
CA GLU A 469 1.67 -33.10 -4.79
C GLU A 469 2.18 -31.92 -3.95
N LEU A 470 1.25 -31.20 -3.32
CA LEU A 470 1.52 -30.12 -2.37
C LEU A 470 1.19 -30.58 -0.95
N THR A 471 1.87 -29.98 0.04
CA THR A 471 1.75 -30.34 1.46
C THR A 471 1.47 -29.11 2.31
N PHE A 472 0.46 -29.21 3.18
CA PHE A 472 -0.06 -28.15 4.03
C PHE A 472 -0.16 -28.62 5.50
N THR A 473 -0.20 -27.66 6.42
CA THR A 473 -0.46 -27.89 7.87
C THR A 473 -1.61 -27.00 8.34
N PRO A 474 -2.87 -27.32 7.98
CA PRO A 474 -4.01 -26.46 8.31
C PRO A 474 -4.32 -26.47 9.81
N ALA A 475 -4.97 -25.42 10.30
CA ALA A 475 -5.41 -25.33 11.69
C ALA A 475 -6.49 -26.37 12.01
N GLN A 476 -6.46 -26.90 13.24
CA GLN A 476 -7.41 -27.91 13.72
C GLN A 476 -8.66 -27.27 14.32
N ASN A 477 -9.76 -28.02 14.30
CA ASN A 477 -11.06 -27.64 14.89
C ASN A 477 -11.75 -26.42 14.26
N GLU A 478 -11.25 -25.92 13.14
CA GLU A 478 -11.87 -24.88 12.32
C GLU A 478 -11.81 -25.22 10.82
N TRP A 479 -12.69 -24.61 10.03
CA TRP A 479 -12.69 -24.79 8.58
C TRP A 479 -11.57 -23.94 8.00
N VAL A 480 -10.71 -24.57 7.20
CA VAL A 480 -9.62 -23.91 6.51
C VAL A 480 -9.83 -24.05 5.00
N THR A 481 -9.95 -22.92 4.32
CA THR A 481 -9.95 -22.86 2.86
C THR A 481 -8.52 -22.92 2.35
N LEU A 482 -8.20 -23.97 1.60
CA LEU A 482 -6.96 -24.04 0.84
C LEU A 482 -7.21 -23.44 -0.54
N HIS A 483 -6.70 -22.22 -0.72
CA HIS A 483 -6.72 -21.46 -1.96
C HIS A 483 -5.35 -21.60 -2.63
N ILE A 484 -5.24 -22.45 -3.66
CA ILE A 484 -3.95 -22.93 -4.17
C ILE A 484 -3.75 -22.46 -5.61
N PRO A 485 -2.80 -21.55 -5.87
CA PRO A 485 -2.44 -21.15 -7.22
C PRO A 485 -2.00 -22.36 -8.04
N MET A 486 -2.55 -22.50 -9.25
CA MET A 486 -2.20 -23.61 -10.13
C MET A 486 -0.72 -23.59 -10.53
N SER A 487 -0.05 -22.43 -10.43
CA SER A 487 1.40 -22.28 -10.61
C SER A 487 2.24 -23.04 -9.59
N GLU A 488 1.69 -23.36 -8.41
CA GLU A 488 2.39 -24.16 -7.39
C GLU A 488 2.53 -25.64 -7.77
N PHE A 489 1.64 -26.16 -8.61
CA PHE A 489 1.72 -27.54 -9.12
C PHE A 489 2.78 -27.64 -10.24
N VAL A 490 4.05 -27.36 -9.93
CA VAL A 490 5.12 -27.14 -10.93
C VAL A 490 5.40 -28.32 -11.85
N ASN A 491 5.06 -29.55 -11.44
CA ASN A 491 5.22 -30.75 -12.28
C ASN A 491 3.95 -31.14 -13.04
N LEU A 492 2.82 -30.48 -12.78
CA LEU A 492 1.57 -30.65 -13.52
C LEU A 492 1.62 -29.82 -14.82
N THR A 493 2.51 -30.21 -15.73
CA THR A 493 2.87 -29.41 -16.92
C THR A 493 1.77 -29.36 -18.00
N THR A 494 0.76 -30.23 -17.91
CA THR A 494 -0.46 -30.22 -18.72
C THR A 494 -1.69 -30.20 -17.81
N ARG A 495 -2.81 -29.67 -18.31
CA ARG A 495 -4.04 -29.42 -17.54
C ARG A 495 -5.33 -29.69 -18.32
N GLN A 496 -5.24 -30.38 -19.44
CA GLN A 496 -6.37 -30.63 -20.34
C GLN A 496 -7.15 -31.90 -19.97
N HIS A 497 -6.52 -32.81 -19.22
CA HIS A 497 -7.03 -34.14 -18.98
C HIS A 497 -6.91 -34.53 -17.50
N ILE A 498 -7.33 -33.62 -16.61
CA ILE A 498 -7.34 -33.90 -15.17
C ILE A 498 -8.30 -35.05 -14.91
N ALA A 499 -7.72 -36.16 -14.49
CA ALA A 499 -8.39 -37.44 -14.35
C ALA A 499 -8.42 -37.92 -12.90
N GLN A 500 -7.50 -37.43 -12.05
CA GLN A 500 -7.45 -37.78 -10.63
C GLN A 500 -7.08 -36.60 -9.74
N LEU A 501 -7.72 -36.56 -8.57
CA LEU A 501 -7.38 -35.72 -7.42
C LEU A 501 -7.14 -36.65 -6.23
N ILE A 502 -6.05 -36.45 -5.49
CA ILE A 502 -5.71 -37.25 -4.32
C ILE A 502 -5.58 -36.34 -3.11
N PHE A 503 -6.34 -36.65 -2.06
CA PHE A 503 -6.15 -36.07 -0.74
C PHE A 503 -5.39 -37.05 0.16
N ALA A 504 -4.41 -36.58 0.90
CA ALA A 504 -3.65 -37.40 1.86
C ALA A 504 -3.43 -36.67 3.19
N SER A 505 -3.35 -37.44 4.28
CA SER A 505 -3.22 -36.87 5.64
C SER A 505 -2.53 -37.86 6.61
N SER A 506 -2.40 -37.47 7.87
CA SER A 506 -1.69 -38.17 8.95
C SER A 506 -2.50 -39.31 9.59
N ASN A 507 -3.28 -40.07 8.80
CA ASN A 507 -4.27 -41.03 9.31
C ASN A 507 -5.37 -40.36 10.15
N ALA A 508 -5.88 -39.23 9.67
CA ALA A 508 -6.79 -38.34 10.41
C ALA A 508 -8.26 -38.55 10.02
N LYS A 509 -9.18 -38.00 10.82
CA LYS A 509 -10.55 -37.76 10.37
C LYS A 509 -10.61 -36.39 9.70
N VAL A 510 -11.00 -36.33 8.43
CA VAL A 510 -11.02 -35.09 7.65
C VAL A 510 -12.37 -34.90 7.00
N TYR A 511 -12.91 -33.70 7.12
CA TYR A 511 -14.09 -33.23 6.41
C TYR A 511 -13.62 -32.35 5.26
N VAL A 512 -14.20 -32.57 4.08
CA VAL A 512 -13.87 -31.87 2.84
C VAL A 512 -15.16 -31.33 2.25
N ASP A 513 -15.15 -30.05 1.90
CA ASP A 513 -16.23 -29.35 1.23
C ASP A 513 -15.67 -28.42 0.14
N ASN A 514 -16.56 -27.86 -0.70
CA ASN A 514 -16.22 -26.86 -1.72
C ASN A 514 -14.95 -27.16 -2.53
N VAL A 515 -14.93 -28.29 -3.23
CA VAL A 515 -13.83 -28.69 -4.12
C VAL A 515 -14.08 -28.14 -5.52
N TYR A 516 -13.29 -27.15 -5.96
CA TYR A 516 -13.47 -26.52 -7.27
C TYR A 516 -12.20 -25.88 -7.82
N PHE A 517 -12.15 -25.70 -9.14
CA PHE A 517 -11.14 -24.87 -9.81
C PHE A 517 -11.72 -23.49 -10.14
N SER A 518 -10.93 -22.43 -10.04
CA SER A 518 -11.35 -21.06 -10.32
C SER A 518 -10.42 -20.29 -11.25
N ASP A 519 -10.99 -19.40 -12.06
CA ASP A 519 -10.30 -18.38 -12.86
C ASP A 519 -10.43 -17.00 -12.20
N GLU A 520 -9.40 -16.59 -11.46
CA GLU A 520 -9.37 -15.40 -10.60
C GLU A 520 -8.51 -14.27 -11.17
N ASP A 521 -7.95 -14.45 -12.37
CA ASP A 521 -7.30 -13.37 -13.14
C ASP A 521 -8.33 -12.39 -13.76
N VAL A 522 -9.61 -12.53 -13.40
CA VAL A 522 -10.71 -11.65 -13.78
C VAL A 522 -11.42 -11.22 -12.50
N THR A 523 -11.17 -9.99 -12.02
CA THR A 523 -11.83 -9.47 -10.81
C THR A 523 -13.36 -9.51 -10.98
N PRO A 524 -14.06 -10.40 -10.25
CA PRO A 524 -15.50 -10.48 -10.36
C PRO A 524 -16.17 -9.32 -9.62
N PRO A 525 -17.41 -8.94 -10.01
CA PRO A 525 -18.18 -7.99 -9.22
C PRO A 525 -18.42 -8.59 -7.83
N VAL A 526 -17.93 -7.92 -6.80
CA VAL A 526 -18.18 -8.29 -5.40
C VAL A 526 -19.70 -8.29 -5.17
N THR A 527 -20.27 -9.44 -4.80
CA THR A 527 -21.73 -9.64 -4.68
C THR A 527 -22.28 -9.41 -3.27
N ASP A 528 -21.42 -9.50 -2.26
CA ASP A 528 -21.67 -9.24 -0.84
C ASP A 528 -20.41 -8.62 -0.18
N PRO A 529 -20.52 -7.76 0.86
CA PRO A 529 -19.35 -7.16 1.50
C PRO A 529 -18.55 -8.22 2.27
N LEU A 530 -17.23 -8.21 2.10
CA LEU A 530 -16.30 -9.13 2.79
C LEU A 530 -15.69 -8.52 4.06
N VAL A 531 -15.74 -7.20 4.19
CA VAL A 531 -15.28 -6.44 5.36
C VAL A 531 -16.46 -5.74 6.01
N ALA A 532 -16.42 -5.57 7.33
CA ALA A 532 -17.43 -4.82 8.07
C ALA A 532 -17.50 -3.35 7.60
N ALA A 533 -18.61 -2.67 7.87
CA ALA A 533 -18.68 -1.23 7.67
C ALA A 533 -17.63 -0.52 8.56
N PRO A 534 -17.06 0.60 8.11
CA PRO A 534 -16.14 1.39 8.95
C PRO A 534 -16.80 1.83 10.26
N ASP A 535 -16.11 1.60 11.39
CA ASP A 535 -16.60 2.00 12.70
C ASP A 535 -16.69 3.54 12.83
N PRO A 536 -17.79 4.09 13.36
CA PRO A 536 -17.90 5.51 13.64
C PRO A 536 -17.03 5.89 14.85
N THR A 537 -16.41 7.07 14.80
CA THR A 537 -15.37 7.48 15.77
C THR A 537 -15.79 8.60 16.72
N LEU A 538 -17.00 9.15 16.56
CA LEU A 538 -17.48 10.24 17.41
C LEU A 538 -17.70 9.78 18.85
N PRO A 539 -17.51 10.65 19.86
CA PRO A 539 -17.88 10.33 21.23
C PRO A 539 -19.39 10.07 21.34
N GLN A 540 -19.78 9.03 22.10
CA GLN A 540 -21.19 8.66 22.35
C GLN A 540 -22.07 9.85 22.77
N ALA A 541 -21.53 10.84 23.51
CA ALA A 541 -22.27 12.01 23.96
C ALA A 541 -22.74 12.94 22.82
N GLN A 542 -22.15 12.81 21.63
CA GLN A 542 -22.50 13.58 20.43
C GLN A 542 -23.39 12.78 19.48
N VAL A 543 -23.79 11.56 19.84
CA VAL A 543 -24.45 10.62 18.94
C VAL A 543 -25.78 10.14 19.51
N LEU A 544 -26.81 10.15 18.66
CA LEU A 544 -28.08 9.45 18.85
C LEU A 544 -28.15 8.33 17.81
N SER A 545 -27.82 7.12 18.24
CA SER A 545 -27.69 5.95 17.35
C SER A 545 -28.99 5.17 17.27
N MET A 546 -29.40 4.79 16.05
CA MET A 546 -30.50 3.86 15.81
C MET A 546 -29.98 2.43 15.61
N PHE A 547 -28.83 2.27 14.97
CA PHE A 547 -28.18 0.97 14.71
C PHE A 547 -26.68 1.15 14.55
N SER A 548 -25.90 0.51 15.41
CA SER A 548 -24.43 0.45 15.36
C SER A 548 -23.94 -0.56 16.39
N ASN A 549 -22.82 -1.22 16.11
CA ASN A 549 -22.11 -2.07 17.07
C ASN A 549 -21.25 -1.24 18.05
N VAL A 550 -20.95 0.02 17.72
CA VAL A 550 -20.09 0.91 18.52
C VAL A 550 -20.89 1.71 19.55
N TYR A 551 -22.10 2.15 19.19
CA TYR A 551 -22.91 3.04 20.02
C TYR A 551 -24.05 2.33 20.74
N THR A 552 -24.46 2.89 21.87
CA THR A 552 -25.73 2.50 22.51
C THR A 552 -26.89 2.98 21.64
N ASN A 553 -27.68 2.03 21.13
CA ASN A 553 -28.80 2.29 20.23
C ASN A 553 -30.08 2.66 20.98
N VAL A 554 -30.81 3.66 20.45
CA VAL A 554 -32.17 3.98 20.89
C VAL A 554 -33.16 2.95 20.34
N PRO A 555 -34.32 2.74 20.98
CA PRO A 555 -35.33 1.83 20.48
C PRO A 555 -35.84 2.24 19.09
N VAL A 556 -35.90 1.27 18.17
CA VAL A 556 -36.54 1.38 16.86
C VAL A 556 -37.66 0.35 16.80
N ASP A 557 -38.86 0.76 16.39
CA ASP A 557 -40.06 -0.09 16.47
C ASP A 557 -40.02 -1.22 15.43
N THR A 558 -39.57 -0.88 14.22
CA THR A 558 -39.32 -1.86 13.15
C THR A 558 -38.30 -1.33 12.14
N TRP A 559 -37.49 -2.24 11.61
CA TRP A 559 -36.58 -2.01 10.47
C TRP A 559 -37.20 -2.36 9.11
N GLN A 560 -38.40 -2.93 9.11
CA GLN A 560 -39.18 -3.20 7.90
C GLN A 560 -40.67 -3.11 8.24
N THR A 561 -41.32 -2.06 7.78
CA THR A 561 -42.76 -1.90 7.90
C THR A 561 -43.54 -2.83 6.98
N VAL A 562 -44.80 -3.13 7.31
CA VAL A 562 -45.71 -3.97 6.49
C VAL A 562 -45.98 -3.41 5.09
N TRP A 563 -45.73 -2.12 4.89
CA TRP A 563 -45.89 -1.42 3.62
C TRP A 563 -44.58 -1.33 2.82
N SER A 564 -43.48 -1.85 3.36
CA SER A 564 -42.18 -1.92 2.66
C SER A 564 -42.23 -2.86 1.45
N ASN A 565 -41.39 -2.58 0.45
CA ASN A 565 -41.14 -3.44 -0.69
C ASN A 565 -39.63 -3.78 -0.77
N ALA A 566 -39.22 -4.61 0.19
CA ALA A 566 -37.90 -5.21 0.36
C ALA A 566 -38.03 -6.37 1.34
N THR A 567 -37.06 -7.27 1.40
CA THR A 567 -36.89 -8.23 2.51
C THR A 567 -35.70 -7.79 3.35
N VAL A 568 -35.85 -7.71 4.69
CA VAL A 568 -34.72 -7.46 5.61
C VAL A 568 -34.25 -8.75 6.26
N GLU A 569 -32.94 -8.90 6.37
CA GLU A 569 -32.25 -9.94 7.14
C GLU A 569 -31.21 -9.29 8.03
N ASP A 570 -31.08 -9.77 9.26
CA ASP A 570 -29.97 -9.42 10.13
C ASP A 570 -28.83 -10.40 9.85
N VAL A 571 -27.70 -9.87 9.37
CA VAL A 571 -26.52 -10.66 9.00
C VAL A 571 -25.31 -10.17 9.79
N GLN A 572 -24.26 -10.97 9.78
CA GLN A 572 -22.95 -10.59 10.31
C GLN A 572 -21.98 -10.44 9.14
N VAL A 573 -21.35 -9.28 9.01
CA VAL A 573 -20.28 -9.04 8.03
C VAL A 573 -18.98 -8.88 8.80
N ALA A 574 -18.07 -9.85 8.70
CA ALA A 574 -16.82 -9.89 9.47
C ALA A 574 -17.03 -9.69 10.99
N GLY A 575 -18.14 -10.20 11.54
CA GLY A 575 -18.48 -10.09 12.97
C GLY A 575 -19.17 -8.77 13.38
N ASN A 576 -19.54 -7.92 12.42
CA ASN A 576 -20.34 -6.72 12.66
C ASN A 576 -21.81 -6.95 12.26
N ASP A 577 -22.77 -6.51 13.09
CA ASP A 577 -24.20 -6.64 12.82
C ASP A 577 -24.56 -5.72 11.65
N THR A 578 -25.21 -6.25 10.62
CA THR A 578 -25.57 -5.48 9.43
C THR A 578 -26.98 -5.80 9.00
N LYS A 579 -27.75 -4.78 8.61
CA LYS A 579 -29.06 -4.96 7.98
C LYS A 579 -28.88 -5.21 6.48
N LYS A 580 -29.30 -6.38 6.01
CA LYS A 580 -29.27 -6.74 4.59
C LYS A 580 -30.68 -6.63 4.01
N TYR A 581 -30.85 -5.75 3.04
CA TYR A 581 -32.08 -5.63 2.25
C TYR A 581 -31.90 -6.28 0.88
N THR A 582 -32.80 -7.20 0.53
CA THR A 582 -32.85 -7.79 -0.81
C THR A 582 -34.09 -7.32 -1.56
N GLY A 583 -33.95 -6.97 -2.84
CA GLY A 583 -35.06 -6.47 -3.64
C GLY A 583 -35.52 -5.06 -3.23
N LEU A 584 -34.62 -4.23 -2.71
CA LEU A 584 -34.95 -2.94 -2.09
C LEU A 584 -35.50 -1.94 -3.11
N ASN A 585 -36.83 -1.86 -3.23
CA ASN A 585 -37.51 -0.76 -3.89
C ASN A 585 -37.67 0.40 -2.90
N PHE A 586 -38.21 0.10 -1.73
CA PHE A 586 -38.21 1.00 -0.56
C PHE A 586 -38.48 0.19 0.71
N VAL A 587 -37.93 0.65 1.83
CA VAL A 587 -38.18 0.12 3.17
C VAL A 587 -38.46 1.26 4.13
N GLY A 588 -39.52 1.11 4.92
CA GLY A 588 -39.83 1.97 6.04
C GLY A 588 -39.23 1.45 7.34
N ILE A 589 -38.60 2.34 8.08
CA ILE A 589 -38.08 2.14 9.43
C ILE A 589 -38.87 3.10 10.33
N GLU A 590 -39.45 2.60 11.42
CA GLU A 590 -40.37 3.37 12.28
C GLU A 590 -39.86 3.52 13.70
N THR A 591 -40.09 4.70 14.27
CA THR A 591 -39.84 5.09 15.67
C THR A 591 -41.10 5.75 16.26
N VAL A 592 -42.29 5.38 15.78
CA VAL A 592 -43.58 5.97 16.16
C VAL A 592 -43.87 5.87 17.67
N ALA A 593 -43.52 4.76 18.33
CA ALA A 593 -43.71 4.60 19.77
C ALA A 593 -42.64 5.34 20.59
N ASN A 594 -41.47 5.61 19.99
CA ASN A 594 -40.31 6.24 20.62
C ASN A 594 -39.71 7.29 19.68
N GLN A 595 -40.48 8.34 19.36
CA GLN A 595 -40.08 9.34 18.37
C GLN A 595 -38.78 10.04 18.80
N LEU A 596 -37.92 10.33 17.82
CA LEU A 596 -36.60 10.88 18.08
C LEU A 596 -36.63 12.41 18.03
N ASP A 597 -36.18 13.05 19.11
CA ASP A 597 -35.84 14.47 19.12
C ASP A 597 -34.39 14.64 18.66
N ILE A 598 -34.22 15.09 17.42
CA ILE A 598 -32.91 15.35 16.81
C ILE A 598 -32.63 16.85 16.70
N THR A 599 -33.36 17.70 17.44
CA THR A 599 -33.18 19.17 17.36
C THR A 599 -31.77 19.62 17.74
N GLY A 600 -31.11 18.88 18.64
CA GLY A 600 -29.72 19.09 19.03
C GLY A 600 -28.68 18.53 18.06
N MET A 601 -29.08 17.79 17.03
CA MET A 601 -28.17 17.16 16.06
C MET A 601 -27.97 18.02 14.82
N THR A 602 -26.84 17.83 14.14
CA THR A 602 -26.42 18.56 12.94
C THR A 602 -26.29 17.67 11.71
N TYR A 603 -26.04 16.37 11.86
CA TYR A 603 -25.88 15.41 10.76
C TYR A 603 -26.71 14.14 10.93
N PHE A 604 -27.05 13.53 9.80
CA PHE A 604 -27.50 12.14 9.69
C PHE A 604 -26.40 11.30 9.03
N ASN A 605 -26.11 10.15 9.61
CA ASN A 605 -25.02 9.26 9.21
C ASN A 605 -25.55 7.86 8.92
N VAL A 606 -25.04 7.26 7.84
CA VAL A 606 -25.30 5.85 7.50
C VAL A 606 -24.17 5.26 6.66
N ASN A 607 -23.78 4.03 6.95
CA ASN A 607 -22.96 3.22 6.06
C ASN A 607 -23.85 2.36 5.17
N VAL A 608 -23.60 2.39 3.86
CA VAL A 608 -24.27 1.50 2.92
C VAL A 608 -23.30 0.81 1.97
N TRP A 609 -23.60 -0.42 1.62
CA TRP A 609 -22.85 -1.17 0.61
C TRP A 609 -23.85 -1.86 -0.32
N SER A 610 -23.55 -1.90 -1.61
CA SER A 610 -24.39 -2.61 -2.58
C SER A 610 -23.55 -3.09 -3.75
N PRO A 611 -23.84 -4.28 -4.29
CA PRO A 611 -23.19 -4.76 -5.50
C PRO A 611 -23.81 -4.15 -6.77
N ASP A 612 -25.04 -3.62 -6.69
CA ASP A 612 -25.90 -3.45 -7.86
C ASP A 612 -26.89 -2.27 -7.82
N PHE A 613 -26.88 -1.42 -6.79
CA PHE A 613 -27.74 -0.23 -6.80
C PHE A 613 -27.37 0.79 -7.90
N SER A 614 -28.37 1.30 -8.61
CA SER A 614 -28.18 2.42 -9.54
C SER A 614 -28.64 3.75 -8.94
N ILE A 615 -29.37 3.69 -7.83
CA ILE A 615 -29.91 4.81 -7.10
C ILE A 615 -30.03 4.42 -5.64
N PHE A 616 -29.74 5.35 -4.73
CA PHE A 616 -30.04 5.21 -3.32
C PHE A 616 -30.71 6.48 -2.83
N LYS A 617 -31.74 6.34 -2.01
CA LYS A 617 -32.53 7.46 -1.52
C LYS A 617 -32.72 7.33 -0.02
N ILE A 618 -32.68 8.48 0.64
CA ILE A 618 -32.83 8.59 2.09
C ILE A 618 -33.91 9.63 2.34
N LYS A 619 -34.95 9.26 3.07
CA LYS A 619 -36.03 10.18 3.43
C LYS A 619 -36.27 10.15 4.94
N LEU A 620 -36.38 11.33 5.53
CA LEU A 620 -36.76 11.52 6.92
C LEU A 620 -38.17 12.11 7.00
N VAL A 621 -38.93 11.68 8.00
CA VAL A 621 -40.30 12.14 8.28
C VAL A 621 -40.44 12.49 9.76
N ASP A 622 -40.81 13.74 10.04
CA ASP A 622 -41.18 14.25 11.36
C ASP A 622 -42.71 14.40 11.42
N PHE A 623 -43.37 13.84 12.44
CA PHE A 623 -44.83 13.90 12.61
C PHE A 623 -45.33 15.23 13.19
N GLY A 624 -44.54 16.29 13.10
CA GLY A 624 -44.95 17.62 13.55
C GLY A 624 -45.12 17.71 15.07
N ALA A 625 -45.73 18.78 15.55
CA ALA A 625 -45.89 19.04 16.98
C ALA A 625 -46.96 18.17 17.65
N ASP A 626 -47.89 17.60 16.89
CA ASP A 626 -48.92 16.72 17.44
C ASP A 626 -48.45 15.26 17.63
N GLY A 627 -47.30 14.90 17.04
CA GLY A 627 -46.67 13.59 17.15
C GLY A 627 -47.44 12.48 16.44
N ALA A 628 -48.37 12.79 15.52
CA ALA A 628 -49.24 11.84 14.87
C ALA A 628 -49.30 12.01 13.34
N PHE A 629 -49.11 10.90 12.62
CA PHE A 629 -49.20 10.91 11.16
C PHE A 629 -50.57 11.39 10.64
N GLY A 630 -50.54 12.32 9.69
CA GLY A 630 -51.72 12.86 9.02
C GLY A 630 -52.41 14.00 9.76
N GLY A 631 -51.76 14.59 10.78
CA GLY A 631 -52.23 15.75 11.55
C GLY A 631 -52.24 17.07 10.76
N GLY A 632 -51.53 17.11 9.64
CA GLY A 632 -51.39 18.28 8.77
C GLY A 632 -50.16 19.14 9.07
N ASP A 633 -49.35 18.75 10.05
CA ASP A 633 -48.06 19.31 10.42
C ASP A 633 -46.88 18.35 10.19
N ASP A 634 -47.10 17.19 9.58
CA ASP A 634 -46.05 16.29 9.14
C ASP A 634 -45.12 16.98 8.13
N VAL A 635 -43.82 16.81 8.30
CA VAL A 635 -42.81 17.33 7.38
C VAL A 635 -41.82 16.26 6.98
N GLU A 636 -41.41 16.26 5.72
CA GLU A 636 -40.56 15.22 5.15
C GLU A 636 -39.72 15.73 4.00
N HIS A 637 -38.53 15.15 3.81
CA HIS A 637 -37.68 15.44 2.66
C HIS A 637 -36.92 14.18 2.23
N GLU A 638 -36.81 13.96 0.92
CA GLU A 638 -36.09 12.83 0.31
C GLU A 638 -34.86 13.34 -0.44
N LEU A 639 -33.70 12.79 -0.09
CA LEU A 639 -32.45 12.96 -0.82
C LEU A 639 -32.26 11.82 -1.81
N ILE A 640 -31.67 12.13 -2.97
CA ILE A 640 -31.47 11.19 -4.07
C ILE A 640 -30.00 11.15 -4.47
N TYR A 641 -29.37 9.98 -4.32
CA TYR A 641 -28.01 9.69 -4.75
C TYR A 641 -28.06 8.82 -6.01
N SER A 642 -27.67 9.38 -7.15
CA SER A 642 -27.65 8.68 -8.44
C SER A 642 -26.29 8.01 -8.67
N ASN A 643 -26.32 6.78 -9.20
CA ASN A 643 -25.15 5.94 -9.45
C ASN A 643 -24.12 5.89 -8.30
N PRO A 644 -24.51 5.48 -7.08
CA PRO A 644 -23.54 5.36 -6.00
C PRO A 644 -22.49 4.27 -6.30
N ALA A 645 -21.31 4.38 -5.68
CA ALA A 645 -20.22 3.44 -5.89
C ALA A 645 -20.59 2.02 -5.41
N GLN A 646 -20.44 1.04 -6.31
CA GLN A 646 -20.77 -0.37 -6.03
C GLN A 646 -19.55 -1.14 -5.50
N GLY A 647 -19.79 -2.24 -4.80
CA GLY A 647 -18.75 -3.16 -4.34
C GLY A 647 -17.90 -2.65 -3.16
N GLN A 648 -18.23 -1.48 -2.60
CA GLN A 648 -17.51 -0.87 -1.47
C GLN A 648 -18.47 -0.16 -0.51
N TRP A 649 -18.04 0.03 0.74
CA TRP A 649 -18.82 0.75 1.74
C TRP A 649 -18.79 2.25 1.44
N ILE A 650 -19.97 2.86 1.38
CA ILE A 650 -20.16 4.30 1.30
C ILE A 650 -20.58 4.79 2.68
N THR A 651 -19.85 5.76 3.22
CA THR A 651 -20.29 6.52 4.40
C THR A 651 -21.02 7.76 3.93
N TYR A 652 -22.33 7.81 4.13
CA TYR A 652 -23.08 9.05 3.98
C TYR A 652 -23.05 9.82 5.29
N HIS A 653 -22.39 10.98 5.27
CA HIS A 653 -22.34 11.95 6.36
C HIS A 653 -23.07 13.22 5.90
N ILE A 654 -24.34 13.35 6.27
CA ILE A 654 -25.28 14.25 5.61
C ILE A 654 -25.68 15.38 6.56
N PRO A 655 -25.37 16.65 6.26
CA PRO A 655 -25.89 17.78 7.02
C PRO A 655 -27.42 17.75 7.04
N LEU A 656 -28.03 17.85 8.23
CA LEU A 656 -29.50 17.87 8.37
C LEU A 656 -30.13 19.07 7.65
N SER A 657 -29.35 20.11 7.35
CA SER A 657 -29.79 21.24 6.52
C SER A 657 -30.09 20.88 5.06
N GLU A 658 -29.59 19.75 4.54
CA GLU A 658 -29.91 19.28 3.19
C GLU A 658 -31.34 18.74 3.08
N PHE A 659 -31.96 18.34 4.19
CA PHE A 659 -33.36 17.96 4.24
C PHE A 659 -34.27 19.20 4.27
N GLU A 660 -34.28 20.00 3.19
CA GLU A 660 -34.83 21.37 3.16
C GLU A 660 -36.30 21.48 3.62
N ASN A 661 -37.09 20.43 3.42
CA ASN A 661 -38.51 20.40 3.79
C ASN A 661 -38.75 19.82 5.19
N LEU A 662 -37.74 19.26 5.87
CA LEU A 662 -37.80 18.74 7.23
C LEU A 662 -37.71 19.89 8.25
N THR A 663 -38.73 20.76 8.26
CA THR A 663 -38.70 22.03 9.01
C THR A 663 -38.84 21.87 10.52
N THR A 664 -39.30 20.72 11.00
CA THR A 664 -39.34 20.28 12.41
C THR A 664 -38.51 19.02 12.58
N ARG A 665 -37.99 18.81 13.79
CA ARG A 665 -37.02 17.74 14.12
C ARG A 665 -37.22 17.13 15.52
N GLN A 666 -38.39 17.37 16.13
CA GLN A 666 -38.69 16.93 17.50
C GLN A 666 -39.31 15.53 17.54
N HIS A 667 -39.92 15.11 16.44
CA HIS A 667 -40.73 13.90 16.38
C HIS A 667 -40.42 13.10 15.13
N ILE A 668 -39.13 12.84 14.87
CA ILE A 668 -38.72 11.94 13.80
C ILE A 668 -39.32 10.58 14.08
N ALA A 669 -40.20 10.16 13.19
CA ALA A 669 -41.02 8.97 13.36
C ALA A 669 -40.76 7.93 12.27
N GLN A 670 -40.24 8.35 11.10
CA GLN A 670 -39.90 7.44 10.01
C GLN A 670 -38.59 7.81 9.31
N LEU A 671 -37.84 6.77 8.96
CA LEU A 671 -36.70 6.80 8.05
C LEU A 671 -37.01 5.84 6.90
N ILE A 672 -36.83 6.28 5.64
CA ILE A 672 -37.08 5.45 4.47
C ILE A 672 -35.80 5.37 3.65
N PHE A 673 -35.37 4.13 3.39
CA PHE A 673 -34.35 3.85 2.37
C PHE A 673 -35.02 3.32 1.11
N ALA A 674 -34.61 3.79 -0.06
CA ALA A 674 -35.14 3.32 -1.34
C ALA A 674 -34.04 3.13 -2.38
N SER A 675 -34.22 2.16 -3.27
CA SER A 675 -33.25 1.82 -4.32
C SER A 675 -33.96 1.24 -5.57
N SER A 676 -33.19 0.76 -6.55
CA SER A 676 -33.67 0.21 -7.82
C SER A 676 -34.06 -1.27 -7.75
N GLY A 677 -34.57 -1.75 -6.62
CA GLY A 677 -34.77 -3.18 -6.37
C GLY A 677 -33.47 -3.93 -6.04
N ALA A 678 -32.43 -3.21 -5.63
CA ALA A 678 -31.07 -3.70 -5.42
C ALA A 678 -30.92 -4.54 -4.15
N LYS A 679 -29.77 -5.20 -4.01
CA LYS A 679 -29.30 -5.74 -2.73
C LYS A 679 -28.52 -4.64 -2.00
N VAL A 680 -28.90 -4.28 -0.79
CA VAL A 680 -28.26 -3.17 -0.03
C VAL A 680 -28.01 -3.60 1.40
N TYR A 681 -26.77 -3.46 1.84
CA TYR A 681 -26.34 -3.62 3.22
C TYR A 681 -26.29 -2.25 3.87
N VAL A 682 -26.80 -2.15 5.10
CA VAL A 682 -26.88 -0.92 5.87
C VAL A 682 -26.35 -1.17 7.27
N ASP A 683 -25.46 -0.30 7.72
CA ASP A 683 -24.88 -0.30 9.06
C ASP A 683 -24.69 1.15 9.56
N ASN A 684 -24.43 1.32 10.85
CA ASN A 684 -24.11 2.58 11.50
C ASN A 684 -25.10 3.72 11.15
N VAL A 685 -26.38 3.52 11.45
CA VAL A 685 -27.46 4.50 11.27
C VAL A 685 -27.57 5.36 12.53
N TYR A 686 -27.15 6.63 12.46
CA TYR A 686 -27.18 7.53 13.63
C TYR A 686 -27.26 9.01 13.26
N PHE A 687 -27.72 9.83 14.19
CA PHE A 687 -27.63 11.28 14.11
C PHE A 687 -26.46 11.76 14.97
N SER A 688 -25.69 12.74 14.50
CA SER A 688 -24.59 13.33 15.26
C SER A 688 -24.75 14.84 15.42
N ASN A 689 -24.28 15.36 16.55
CA ASN A 689 -24.06 16.78 16.78
C ASN A 689 -22.56 17.06 16.73
N GLU A 690 -22.04 17.06 15.52
CA GLU A 690 -20.71 17.56 15.29
C GLU A 690 -20.77 19.08 15.32
N SER A 691 -19.92 19.67 16.16
CA SER A 691 -19.63 21.09 16.05
C SER A 691 -19.10 21.28 14.64
N VAL A 692 -19.85 22.01 13.81
CA VAL A 692 -19.44 22.38 12.46
C VAL A 692 -17.98 22.80 12.53
N VAL A 693 -17.06 21.95 12.06
CA VAL A 693 -15.76 22.46 11.64
C VAL A 693 -16.17 23.33 10.47
N PRO A 694 -16.13 24.66 10.59
CA PRO A 694 -16.50 25.50 9.47
C PRO A 694 -15.55 25.07 8.36
N VAL A 695 -16.09 24.56 7.25
CA VAL A 695 -15.30 24.46 6.02
C VAL A 695 -14.66 25.85 5.89
N PRO A 696 -13.34 25.97 5.96
CA PRO A 696 -12.72 27.28 6.06
C PRO A 696 -13.22 28.07 4.87
N THR A 697 -13.97 29.15 5.09
CA THR A 697 -14.40 30.01 3.97
C THR A 697 -13.27 30.94 3.55
N ASP A 698 -12.19 30.96 4.33
CA ASP A 698 -10.96 31.72 4.21
C ASP A 698 -9.78 30.81 4.65
N PRO A 699 -8.57 30.95 4.07
CA PRO A 699 -7.40 30.22 4.53
C PRO A 699 -6.98 30.73 5.91
N VAL A 700 -6.55 29.83 6.78
CA VAL A 700 -6.09 30.15 8.15
C VAL A 700 -4.58 30.01 8.34
N VAL A 701 -3.90 29.39 7.36
CA VAL A 701 -2.44 29.30 7.25
C VAL A 701 -2.00 30.08 6.01
N ALA A 702 -0.80 30.68 6.05
CA ALA A 702 -0.22 31.38 4.91
C ALA A 702 0.08 30.42 3.75
N ALA A 703 0.23 30.95 2.53
CA ALA A 703 0.78 30.18 1.43
C ALA A 703 2.21 29.71 1.76
N PRO A 704 2.65 28.54 1.26
CA PRO A 704 4.02 28.08 1.45
C PRO A 704 5.05 29.08 0.92
N ASP A 705 6.17 29.24 1.62
CA ASP A 705 7.24 30.14 1.14
C ASP A 705 7.95 29.52 -0.09
N PRO A 706 8.12 30.27 -1.19
CA PRO A 706 8.87 29.79 -2.35
C PRO A 706 10.36 29.66 -2.03
N THR A 707 11.01 28.61 -2.54
CA THR A 707 12.37 28.20 -2.14
C THR A 707 13.45 28.50 -3.19
N LEU A 708 13.09 28.92 -4.40
CA LEU A 708 14.06 29.21 -5.47
C LEU A 708 15.01 30.34 -5.07
N PRO A 709 16.29 30.30 -5.47
CA PRO A 709 17.21 31.42 -5.28
C PRO A 709 16.68 32.70 -5.93
N ALA A 710 16.72 33.83 -5.22
CA ALA A 710 16.19 35.11 -5.71
C ALA A 710 16.78 35.57 -7.07
N ALA A 711 17.99 35.11 -7.43
CA ALA A 711 18.61 35.41 -8.72
C ALA A 711 17.92 34.72 -9.92
N GLN A 712 17.15 33.66 -9.69
CA GLN A 712 16.40 32.92 -10.69
C GLN A 712 14.95 33.38 -10.78
N VAL A 713 14.54 34.33 -9.95
CA VAL A 713 13.14 34.70 -9.77
C VAL A 713 12.92 36.14 -10.20
N MET A 714 11.93 36.34 -11.07
CA MET A 714 11.32 37.64 -11.33
C MET A 714 9.96 37.65 -10.63
N SER A 715 9.95 38.18 -9.39
CA SER A 715 8.77 38.18 -8.54
C SER A 715 7.84 39.35 -8.85
N MET A 716 6.56 39.08 -9.06
CA MET A 716 5.52 40.11 -9.15
C MET A 716 4.87 40.36 -7.77
N PHE A 717 4.65 39.31 -6.99
CA PHE A 717 4.06 39.38 -5.66
C PHE A 717 4.51 38.21 -4.79
N SER A 718 5.27 38.50 -3.75
CA SER A 718 5.70 37.56 -2.71
C SER A 718 6.25 38.34 -1.51
N ASN A 719 6.15 37.76 -0.33
CA ASN A 719 6.79 38.27 0.90
C ASN A 719 8.26 37.85 1.02
N VAL A 720 8.69 36.86 0.23
CA VAL A 720 10.05 36.31 0.25
C VAL A 720 10.98 37.06 -0.69
N TYR A 721 10.51 37.41 -1.89
CA TYR A 721 11.32 38.04 -2.93
C TYR A 721 11.11 39.55 -3.05
N THR A 722 12.09 40.24 -3.63
CA THR A 722 11.90 41.63 -4.04
C THR A 722 11.04 41.69 -5.31
N ASN A 723 9.88 42.33 -5.21
CA ASN A 723 8.91 42.39 -6.31
C ASN A 723 9.28 43.46 -7.35
N VAL A 724 9.10 43.12 -8.63
CA VAL A 724 9.14 44.09 -9.74
C VAL A 724 7.89 44.96 -9.72
N PRO A 725 7.93 46.18 -10.31
CA PRO A 725 6.75 47.03 -10.39
C PRO A 725 5.61 46.37 -11.17
N VAL A 726 4.40 46.40 -10.60
CA VAL A 726 3.15 45.99 -11.24
C VAL A 726 2.21 47.18 -11.17
N ASP A 727 1.63 47.59 -12.31
CA ASP A 727 0.82 48.82 -12.41
C ASP A 727 -0.49 48.68 -11.65
N THR A 728 -1.15 47.54 -11.81
CA THR A 728 -2.36 47.19 -11.06
C THR A 728 -2.55 45.67 -10.97
N TRP A 729 -3.08 45.24 -9.84
CA TRP A 729 -3.55 43.86 -9.61
C TRP A 729 -5.04 43.66 -9.93
N GLN A 730 -5.73 44.74 -10.30
CA GLN A 730 -7.12 44.71 -10.74
C GLN A 730 -7.37 45.87 -11.71
N THR A 731 -7.50 45.57 -12.99
CA THR A 731 -7.86 46.56 -14.01
C THR A 731 -9.33 46.98 -13.92
N SER A 732 -9.66 48.15 -14.48
CA SER A 732 -11.05 48.65 -14.53
C SER A 732 -12.01 47.76 -15.33
N TRP A 733 -11.48 46.88 -16.19
CA TRP A 733 -12.23 45.93 -17.00
C TRP A 733 -12.35 44.54 -16.34
N SER A 734 -11.78 44.33 -15.15
CA SER A 734 -11.87 43.08 -14.39
C SER A 734 -13.29 42.83 -13.86
N ALA A 735 -13.70 41.56 -13.83
CA ALA A 735 -14.95 41.09 -13.24
C ALA A 735 -14.68 40.29 -11.96
N ALA A 736 -14.11 40.97 -10.98
CA ALA A 736 -13.80 40.48 -9.63
C ALA A 736 -13.71 41.67 -8.69
N VAL A 737 -13.77 41.45 -7.38
CA VAL A 737 -13.41 42.46 -6.36
C VAL A 737 -12.12 42.03 -5.68
N LEU A 738 -11.06 42.84 -5.82
CA LEU A 738 -9.80 42.63 -5.10
C LEU A 738 -9.86 43.25 -3.70
N THR A 739 -9.31 42.53 -2.73
CA THR A 739 -9.01 43.03 -1.40
C THR A 739 -7.63 42.51 -1.00
N ASP A 740 -6.76 43.39 -0.54
CA ASP A 740 -5.49 42.99 0.06
C ASP A 740 -5.74 42.56 1.51
N VAL A 741 -5.28 41.37 1.86
CA VAL A 741 -5.47 40.79 3.19
C VAL A 741 -4.14 40.24 3.73
N GLN A 742 -4.12 39.93 5.02
CA GLN A 742 -3.06 39.15 5.64
C GLN A 742 -3.61 37.78 6.00
N VAL A 743 -2.94 36.72 5.58
CA VAL A 743 -3.24 35.34 6.03
C VAL A 743 -2.07 34.87 6.88
N ALA A 744 -2.30 34.66 8.17
CA ALA A 744 -1.25 34.32 9.14
C ALA A 744 -0.01 35.25 9.13
N GLY A 745 -0.18 36.51 8.70
CA GLY A 745 0.90 37.50 8.61
C GLY A 745 1.65 37.54 7.27
N ASN A 746 1.20 36.80 6.26
CA ASN A 746 1.66 36.90 4.87
C ASN A 746 0.70 37.78 4.05
N ASP A 747 1.24 38.68 3.19
CA ASP A 747 0.43 39.50 2.29
C ASP A 747 -0.21 38.62 1.22
N THR A 748 -1.53 38.70 1.07
CA THR A 748 -2.26 37.84 0.12
C THR A 748 -3.28 38.64 -0.67
N LYS A 749 -3.38 38.40 -1.98
CA LYS A 749 -4.43 38.97 -2.83
C LYS A 749 -5.70 38.14 -2.73
N LYS A 750 -6.81 38.74 -2.29
CA LYS A 750 -8.12 38.08 -2.22
C LYS A 750 -9.06 38.62 -3.29
N TYR A 751 -9.49 37.75 -4.20
CA TYR A 751 -10.54 38.04 -5.18
C TYR A 751 -11.86 37.41 -4.75
N THR A 752 -12.93 38.20 -4.73
CA THR A 752 -14.29 37.71 -4.52
C THR A 752 -15.12 37.87 -5.79
N GLY A 753 -15.92 36.85 -6.12
CA GLY A 753 -16.70 36.86 -7.36
C GLY A 753 -15.82 36.80 -8.62
N LEU A 754 -14.65 36.16 -8.55
CA LEU A 754 -13.65 36.13 -9.61
C LEU A 754 -14.21 35.41 -10.84
N ASN A 755 -14.71 36.17 -11.81
CA ASN A 755 -14.94 35.68 -13.17
C ASN A 755 -13.65 35.77 -13.98
N PHE A 756 -13.04 36.95 -13.97
CA PHE A 756 -11.66 37.17 -14.43
C PHE A 756 -11.11 38.46 -13.82
N VAL A 757 -9.81 38.52 -13.64
CA VAL A 757 -9.07 39.71 -13.22
C VAL A 757 -7.87 39.92 -14.12
N GLY A 758 -7.69 41.15 -14.59
CA GLY A 758 -6.50 41.60 -15.28
C GLY A 758 -5.50 42.22 -14.32
N ILE A 759 -4.25 41.79 -14.46
CA ILE A 759 -3.07 42.33 -13.79
C ILE A 759 -2.18 42.92 -14.89
N GLU A 760 -1.74 44.17 -14.73
CA GLU A 760 -1.04 44.92 -15.80
C GLU A 760 0.38 45.33 -15.39
N THR A 761 1.29 45.23 -16.35
CA THR A 761 2.68 45.70 -16.32
C THR A 761 2.96 46.58 -17.54
N VAL A 762 2.00 47.38 -17.99
CA VAL A 762 2.08 48.16 -19.23
C VAL A 762 3.11 49.28 -19.16
N ALA A 763 3.25 49.97 -18.03
CA ALA A 763 4.22 51.05 -17.88
C ALA A 763 5.67 50.53 -17.83
N GLN A 764 5.85 49.29 -17.35
CA GLN A 764 7.11 48.58 -17.33
C GLN A 764 6.89 47.11 -17.70
N GLN A 765 6.75 46.88 -19.01
CA GLN A 765 6.54 45.53 -19.55
C GLN A 765 7.69 44.61 -19.19
N MET A 766 7.37 43.36 -18.90
CA MET A 766 8.34 42.38 -18.46
C MET A 766 8.89 41.61 -19.66
N ASP A 767 10.22 41.62 -19.78
CA ASP A 767 10.92 40.71 -20.66
C ASP A 767 11.18 39.40 -19.89
N ILE A 768 10.37 38.39 -20.19
CA ILE A 768 10.49 37.04 -19.61
C ILE A 768 11.19 36.07 -20.57
N THR A 769 11.88 36.55 -21.61
CA THR A 769 12.52 35.69 -22.61
C THR A 769 13.52 34.70 -22.01
N SER A 770 14.15 35.03 -20.88
CA SER A 770 15.08 34.17 -20.16
C SER A 770 14.41 33.19 -19.19
N MET A 771 13.13 33.39 -18.87
CA MET A 771 12.34 32.58 -17.92
C MET A 771 11.80 31.32 -18.59
N THR A 772 11.60 30.28 -17.79
CA THR A 772 11.07 29.00 -18.26
C THR A 772 9.76 28.59 -17.58
N HIS A 773 9.46 29.10 -16.38
CA HIS A 773 8.22 28.80 -15.66
C HIS A 773 7.52 30.06 -15.15
N PHE A 774 6.20 29.95 -14.99
CA PHE A 774 5.34 30.86 -14.25
C PHE A 774 4.80 30.12 -13.02
N ASN A 775 4.85 30.78 -11.85
CA ASN A 775 4.51 30.20 -10.56
C ASN A 775 3.44 31.05 -9.87
N VAL A 776 2.50 30.37 -9.20
CA VAL A 776 1.49 31.01 -8.37
C VAL A 776 0.94 30.05 -7.32
N ASP A 777 0.75 30.53 -6.08
CA ASP A 777 -0.02 29.81 -5.06
C ASP A 777 -1.47 30.29 -5.07
N VAL A 778 -2.40 29.32 -5.09
CA VAL A 778 -3.84 29.59 -5.06
C VAL A 778 -4.54 28.80 -3.98
N TRP A 779 -5.51 29.44 -3.33
CA TRP A 779 -6.41 28.78 -2.38
C TRP A 779 -7.84 29.23 -2.65
N SER A 780 -8.80 28.31 -2.60
CA SER A 780 -10.22 28.64 -2.73
C SER A 780 -11.09 27.64 -1.97
N PRO A 781 -12.17 28.11 -1.34
CA PRO A 781 -13.14 27.19 -0.75
C PRO A 781 -14.12 26.65 -1.81
N ASN A 782 -14.13 27.20 -3.03
CA ASN A 782 -15.24 26.98 -3.96
C ASN A 782 -14.94 27.13 -5.46
N PHE A 783 -13.68 27.18 -5.90
CA PHE A 783 -13.41 27.12 -7.34
C PHE A 783 -13.69 25.72 -7.90
N SER A 784 -14.31 25.64 -9.08
CA SER A 784 -14.39 24.40 -9.86
C SER A 784 -13.44 24.42 -11.05
N VAL A 785 -12.90 25.60 -11.35
CA VAL A 785 -11.95 25.86 -12.42
C VAL A 785 -11.11 27.09 -12.04
N PHE A 786 -9.83 27.04 -12.36
CA PHE A 786 -8.92 28.17 -12.29
C PHE A 786 -8.13 28.26 -13.58
N LYS A 787 -7.95 29.47 -14.12
CA LYS A 787 -7.26 29.68 -15.38
C LYS A 787 -6.20 30.75 -15.25
N VAL A 788 -5.11 30.56 -15.99
CA VAL A 788 -3.99 31.48 -16.07
C VAL A 788 -3.76 31.82 -17.53
N LYS A 789 -3.75 33.11 -17.85
CA LYS A 789 -3.48 33.61 -19.19
C LYS A 789 -2.40 34.68 -19.18
N LEU A 790 -1.46 34.57 -20.11
CA LEU A 790 -0.39 35.55 -20.33
C LEU A 790 -0.60 36.26 -21.66
N VAL A 791 -0.29 37.56 -21.71
CA VAL A 791 -0.40 38.41 -22.91
C VAL A 791 0.89 39.23 -23.10
N ASP A 792 1.48 39.11 -24.28
CA ASP A 792 2.63 39.88 -24.76
C ASP A 792 2.16 40.87 -25.85
N PHE A 793 2.49 42.15 -25.73
CA PHE A 793 2.07 43.21 -26.66
C PHE A 793 2.93 43.32 -27.93
N GLY A 794 3.65 42.26 -28.30
CA GLY A 794 4.40 42.22 -29.54
C GLY A 794 5.58 43.20 -29.57
N ALA A 795 6.15 43.42 -30.75
CA ALA A 795 7.35 44.23 -30.93
C ALA A 795 7.08 45.75 -30.86
N ASP A 796 5.84 46.18 -31.07
CA ASP A 796 5.47 47.59 -30.96
C ASP A 796 5.16 48.03 -29.51
N ALA A 797 5.14 47.07 -28.58
CA ALA A 797 4.90 47.25 -27.15
C ALA A 797 3.54 47.91 -26.84
N ALA A 798 2.56 47.81 -27.74
CA ALA A 798 1.28 48.48 -27.64
C ALA A 798 0.10 47.54 -27.94
N PHE A 799 -0.90 47.54 -27.04
CA PHE A 799 -2.10 46.73 -27.24
C PHE A 799 -2.85 47.12 -28.52
N GLY A 800 -3.22 46.12 -29.32
CA GLY A 800 -4.01 46.27 -30.54
C GLY A 800 -3.21 46.67 -31.77
N GLY A 801 -1.87 46.53 -31.73
CA GLY A 801 -0.94 46.76 -32.84
C GLY A 801 -0.99 45.72 -33.96
N GLY A 802 -1.61 44.57 -33.69
CA GLY A 802 -1.75 43.44 -34.61
C GLY A 802 -0.65 42.38 -34.47
N ASP A 803 0.24 42.53 -33.50
CA ASP A 803 1.31 41.60 -33.11
C ASP A 803 1.20 41.12 -31.66
N ASP A 804 0.11 41.44 -30.95
CA ASP A 804 -0.20 40.87 -29.63
C ASP A 804 -0.35 39.35 -29.68
N VAL A 805 0.19 38.65 -28.69
CA VAL A 805 0.07 37.19 -28.56
C VAL A 805 -0.30 36.77 -27.15
N GLU A 806 -1.11 35.72 -27.03
CA GLU A 806 -1.68 35.28 -25.77
C GLU A 806 -2.03 33.80 -25.75
N HIS A 807 -1.98 33.18 -24.56
CA HIS A 807 -2.45 31.80 -24.35
C HIS A 807 -3.01 31.62 -22.95
N GLU A 808 -4.05 30.78 -22.81
CA GLU A 808 -4.73 30.48 -21.55
C GLU A 808 -4.61 28.99 -21.22
N LEU A 809 -4.21 28.70 -19.98
CA LEU A 809 -4.22 27.36 -19.39
C LEU A 809 -5.38 27.22 -18.39
N THR A 810 -5.93 26.01 -18.26
CA THR A 810 -7.10 25.72 -17.41
C THR A 810 -6.80 24.56 -16.46
N PHE A 811 -7.16 24.72 -15.19
CA PHE A 811 -6.87 23.82 -14.09
C PHE A 811 -8.11 23.57 -13.22
N THR A 812 -8.11 22.48 -12.45
CA THR A 812 -9.10 22.15 -11.41
C THR A 812 -8.38 21.88 -10.08
N PRO A 813 -7.87 22.92 -9.39
CA PRO A 813 -7.09 22.72 -8.17
C PRO A 813 -7.96 22.23 -7.00
N THR A 814 -7.34 21.55 -6.03
CA THR A 814 -8.02 21.08 -4.81
C THR A 814 -8.55 22.26 -3.99
N GLN A 815 -9.76 22.12 -3.43
CA GLN A 815 -10.37 23.14 -2.58
C GLN A 815 -9.90 23.04 -1.13
N ASN A 816 -9.99 24.16 -0.40
CA ASN A 816 -9.69 24.27 1.03
C ASN A 816 -8.22 24.05 1.44
N GLU A 817 -7.29 23.98 0.48
CA GLU A 817 -5.85 23.95 0.71
C GLU A 817 -5.09 24.83 -0.29
N TRP A 818 -3.84 25.18 0.04
CA TRP A 818 -2.98 25.97 -0.84
C TRP A 818 -2.41 25.05 -1.91
N VAL A 819 -2.56 25.44 -3.17
CA VAL A 819 -2.04 24.71 -4.33
C VAL A 819 -1.05 25.59 -5.07
N THR A 820 0.18 25.11 -5.19
CA THR A 820 1.22 25.74 -6.03
C THR A 820 1.08 25.28 -7.47
N LEU A 821 0.83 26.22 -8.38
CA LEU A 821 0.85 25.98 -9.82
C LEU A 821 2.22 26.35 -10.38
N HIS A 822 3.01 25.35 -10.74
CA HIS A 822 4.31 25.49 -11.39
C HIS A 822 4.16 25.20 -12.88
N LEU A 823 4.05 26.26 -13.70
CA LEU A 823 3.58 26.17 -15.08
C LEU A 823 4.72 26.43 -16.08
N PRO A 824 5.11 25.46 -16.91
CA PRO A 824 6.06 25.69 -18.00
C PRO A 824 5.56 26.77 -18.95
N ILE A 825 6.38 27.81 -19.21
CA ILE A 825 6.02 28.86 -20.18
C ILE A 825 5.88 28.25 -21.59
N ALA A 826 6.50 27.10 -21.86
CA ALA A 826 6.34 26.36 -23.11
C ALA A 826 4.90 25.89 -23.36
N ASP A 827 4.12 25.65 -22.30
CA ASP A 827 2.73 25.20 -22.41
C ASP A 827 1.79 26.33 -22.88
N PHE A 828 2.22 27.58 -22.77
CA PHE A 828 1.55 28.73 -23.37
C PHE A 828 1.82 28.79 -24.88
N VAL A 829 1.40 27.77 -25.63
CA VAL A 829 1.85 27.50 -27.00
C VAL A 829 1.59 28.63 -28.02
N ASN A 830 0.63 29.52 -27.73
CA ASN A 830 0.32 30.68 -28.57
C ASN A 830 1.01 31.98 -28.12
N LEU A 831 1.74 31.97 -27.00
CA LEU A 831 2.54 33.09 -26.51
C LEU A 831 3.90 33.10 -27.24
N THR A 832 3.87 33.42 -28.54
CA THR A 832 5.05 33.25 -29.43
C THR A 832 6.15 34.32 -29.23
N THR A 833 5.85 35.41 -28.52
CA THR A 833 6.78 36.45 -28.07
C THR A 833 6.70 36.57 -26.54
N LYS A 834 7.79 37.01 -25.92
CA LYS A 834 7.97 37.05 -24.45
C LYS A 834 8.69 38.31 -23.93
N GLN A 835 8.89 39.30 -24.80
CA GLN A 835 9.70 40.49 -24.51
C GLN A 835 8.88 41.60 -23.84
N HIS A 836 7.56 41.56 -24.02
CA HIS A 836 6.66 42.64 -23.67
C HIS A 836 5.42 42.10 -22.96
N ILE A 837 5.63 41.26 -21.95
CA ILE A 837 4.55 40.75 -21.12
C ILE A 837 3.93 41.94 -20.39
N ALA A 838 2.70 42.22 -20.78
CA ALA A 838 1.99 43.42 -20.35
C ALA A 838 0.74 43.08 -19.54
N GLN A 839 0.22 41.85 -19.65
CA GLN A 839 -0.93 41.40 -18.88
C GLN A 839 -0.81 39.94 -18.41
N LEU A 840 -1.24 39.73 -17.17
CA LEU A 840 -1.53 38.42 -16.57
C LEU A 840 -3.02 38.41 -16.20
N ILE A 841 -3.73 37.35 -16.57
CA ILE A 841 -5.15 37.21 -16.28
C ILE A 841 -5.39 35.93 -15.49
N PHE A 842 -6.03 36.08 -14.33
CA PHE A 842 -6.60 34.95 -13.60
C PHE A 842 -8.10 34.90 -13.83
N ALA A 843 -8.65 33.72 -14.09
CA ALA A 843 -10.08 33.54 -14.24
C ALA A 843 -10.60 32.34 -13.45
N SER A 844 -11.81 32.48 -12.94
CA SER A 844 -12.54 31.42 -12.24
C SER A 844 -14.04 31.60 -12.52
N SER A 845 -14.89 30.64 -12.17
CA SER A 845 -16.33 30.74 -12.48
C SER A 845 -17.12 31.51 -11.40
N GLY A 846 -16.67 32.73 -11.06
CA GLY A 846 -17.28 33.58 -10.03
C GLY A 846 -16.84 33.24 -8.60
N SER A 847 -15.74 32.51 -8.44
CA SER A 847 -15.29 31.94 -7.17
C SER A 847 -14.64 32.97 -6.24
N LYS A 848 -14.40 32.56 -4.99
CA LYS A 848 -13.55 33.30 -4.05
C LYS A 848 -12.16 32.71 -4.08
N VAL A 849 -11.15 33.48 -4.48
CA VAL A 849 -9.79 32.96 -4.70
C VAL A 849 -8.78 33.84 -3.98
N TYR A 850 -7.86 33.19 -3.27
CA TYR A 850 -6.69 33.77 -2.66
C TYR A 850 -5.49 33.45 -3.53
N VAL A 851 -4.64 34.45 -3.76
CA VAL A 851 -3.45 34.34 -4.61
C VAL A 851 -2.26 34.90 -3.85
N ASP A 852 -1.18 34.14 -3.83
CA ASP A 852 0.11 34.52 -3.27
C ASP A 852 1.25 34.01 -4.17
N ASN A 853 2.47 34.46 -3.92
CA ASN A 853 3.70 34.02 -4.60
C ASN A 853 3.59 33.95 -6.13
N VAL A 854 3.27 35.08 -6.76
CA VAL A 854 3.18 35.22 -8.23
C VAL A 854 4.54 35.63 -8.80
N TYR A 855 5.20 34.74 -9.54
CA TYR A 855 6.52 35.03 -10.10
C TYR A 855 6.88 34.19 -11.34
N PHE A 856 7.75 34.73 -12.19
CA PHE A 856 8.41 33.96 -13.24
C PHE A 856 9.74 33.44 -12.72
N SER A 857 10.12 32.22 -13.12
CA SER A 857 11.42 31.65 -12.78
C SER A 857 12.18 31.13 -13.99
N THR A 858 13.50 31.21 -13.90
CA THR A 858 14.41 30.50 -14.80
C THR A 858 14.72 29.14 -14.17
N ASP A 859 14.04 28.09 -14.62
CA ASP A 859 14.60 26.74 -14.50
C ASP A 859 15.65 26.62 -15.60
N ASN A 860 16.85 27.08 -15.26
CA ASN A 860 18.03 26.80 -16.05
C ASN A 860 18.98 25.96 -15.19
N LEU A 861 18.80 24.64 -15.26
CA LEU A 861 19.94 23.72 -15.27
C LEU A 861 20.70 23.97 -16.58
N ASN A 862 21.44 25.07 -16.69
CA ASN A 862 22.16 25.39 -17.91
C ASN A 862 23.54 24.68 -17.91
N VAL A 863 23.72 23.75 -18.85
CA VAL A 863 25.01 23.42 -19.46
C VAL A 863 24.96 23.97 -20.90
N GLY A 864 25.69 25.03 -21.20
CA GLY A 864 25.51 25.85 -22.41
C GLY A 864 25.83 25.16 -23.75
N ASN A 865 25.12 25.55 -24.83
CA ASN A 865 25.34 25.08 -26.20
C ASN A 865 25.71 26.25 -27.16
N PRO A 866 26.87 26.25 -27.84
CA PRO A 866 27.25 27.34 -28.76
C PRO A 866 26.86 27.09 -30.23
N ALA A 867 26.67 28.18 -30.99
CA ALA A 867 26.10 28.23 -32.36
C ALA A 867 26.83 27.36 -33.44
N ALA A 868 26.04 26.60 -34.22
CA ALA A 868 26.52 25.61 -35.21
C ALA A 868 27.06 26.19 -36.54
N VAL A 869 28.15 25.62 -37.06
CA VAL A 869 28.77 25.92 -38.37
C VAL A 869 28.12 25.11 -39.50
N LYS A 870 27.83 25.75 -40.65
CA LYS A 870 27.25 25.08 -41.84
C LYS A 870 28.31 24.25 -42.58
N ILE A 871 28.21 22.92 -42.53
CA ILE A 871 29.08 21.97 -43.24
C ILE A 871 28.22 21.07 -44.13
N ALA A 872 28.61 20.86 -45.38
CA ALA A 872 27.96 19.95 -46.33
C ALA A 872 28.66 18.59 -46.38
N MET A 873 27.91 17.48 -46.30
CA MET A 873 28.40 16.11 -46.35
C MET A 873 27.63 15.30 -47.40
N PHE A 874 28.29 14.81 -48.46
CA PHE A 874 27.63 14.04 -49.51
C PHE A 874 28.57 13.07 -50.28
N PRO A 875 28.07 11.96 -50.84
CA PRO A 875 26.71 11.44 -50.65
C PRO A 875 26.52 10.90 -49.23
N ASN A 876 25.32 11.10 -48.68
CA ASN A 876 24.89 10.45 -47.43
C ASN A 876 23.42 10.02 -47.62
N PRO A 877 23.11 8.72 -47.76
CA PRO A 877 23.99 7.59 -47.46
C PRO A 877 25.17 7.39 -48.42
N ALA A 878 26.34 7.03 -47.89
CA ALA A 878 27.57 6.74 -48.63
C ALA A 878 27.79 5.23 -48.78
N THR A 879 28.60 4.83 -49.76
CA THR A 879 29.01 3.41 -49.94
C THR A 879 30.53 3.30 -49.92
N ASN A 880 31.21 4.06 -50.78
CA ASN A 880 32.67 3.96 -50.92
C ASN A 880 33.41 5.19 -50.37
N ASN A 881 32.85 6.39 -50.51
CA ASN A 881 33.43 7.60 -49.96
C ASN A 881 32.36 8.62 -49.61
N VAL A 882 32.72 9.56 -48.75
CA VAL A 882 31.91 10.73 -48.41
C VAL A 882 32.78 12.00 -48.50
N GLN A 883 32.24 13.02 -49.15
CA GLN A 883 32.87 14.33 -49.30
C GLN A 883 32.33 15.30 -48.26
N PHE A 884 33.22 16.12 -47.71
CA PHE A 884 32.91 17.20 -46.78
C PHE A 884 33.36 18.53 -47.37
N THR A 885 32.47 19.52 -47.35
CA THR A 885 32.75 20.90 -47.74
C THR A 885 32.35 21.85 -46.63
N ALA A 886 33.25 22.75 -46.25
CA ALA A 886 33.03 23.76 -45.22
C ALA A 886 33.51 25.14 -45.70
N PRO A 887 32.95 26.25 -45.16
CA PRO A 887 33.35 27.61 -45.54
C PRO A 887 34.77 27.97 -45.08
N GLU A 888 35.31 27.24 -44.09
CA GLU A 888 36.68 27.38 -43.58
C GLU A 888 37.39 26.01 -43.57
N ASN A 889 38.69 25.99 -43.27
CA ASN A 889 39.48 24.77 -43.32
C ASN A 889 38.97 23.74 -42.30
N ILE A 890 38.75 22.53 -42.77
CA ILE A 890 38.45 21.37 -41.94
C ILE A 890 39.77 20.88 -41.35
N ALA A 891 40.00 21.21 -40.09
CA ALA A 891 41.21 20.82 -39.36
C ALA A 891 41.22 19.33 -39.02
N ALA A 892 40.05 18.78 -38.68
CA ALA A 892 39.90 17.35 -38.34
C ALA A 892 38.52 16.81 -38.74
N ILE A 893 38.49 15.52 -39.08
CA ILE A 893 37.30 14.71 -39.30
C ILE A 893 37.49 13.42 -38.53
N SER A 894 36.57 13.08 -37.63
CA SER A 894 36.55 11.83 -36.91
C SER A 894 35.19 11.17 -37.06
N VAL A 895 35.15 9.93 -37.55
CA VAL A 895 33.93 9.14 -37.68
C VAL A 895 33.89 8.14 -36.55
N PHE A 896 32.75 8.05 -35.87
CA PHE A 896 32.49 7.18 -34.74
C PHE A 896 31.34 6.24 -35.05
N SER A 897 31.39 5.01 -34.57
CA SER A 897 30.20 4.13 -34.54
C SER A 897 29.16 4.68 -33.55
N THR A 898 27.93 4.15 -33.58
CA THR A 898 26.87 4.53 -32.61
C THR A 898 27.19 4.17 -31.16
N LEU A 899 28.21 3.34 -30.92
CA LEU A 899 28.74 3.00 -29.59
C LEU A 899 29.89 3.95 -29.17
N GLY A 900 30.13 5.02 -29.93
CA GLY A 900 31.16 6.03 -29.63
C GLY A 900 32.60 5.62 -29.99
N GLN A 901 32.80 4.47 -30.63
CA GLN A 901 34.13 4.03 -31.06
C GLN A 901 34.58 4.81 -32.29
N LYS A 902 35.73 5.51 -32.22
CA LYS A 902 36.31 6.20 -33.38
C LYS A 902 36.83 5.19 -34.41
N VAL A 903 36.20 5.14 -35.57
CA VAL A 903 36.48 4.20 -36.66
C VAL A 903 37.29 4.81 -37.80
N ILE A 904 37.20 6.13 -38.00
CA ILE A 904 38.03 6.86 -38.97
C ILE A 904 38.48 8.18 -38.36
N GLU A 905 39.70 8.60 -38.67
CA GLU A 905 40.22 9.93 -38.35
C GLU A 905 41.06 10.48 -39.51
N ALA A 906 40.88 11.76 -39.81
CA ALA A 906 41.63 12.47 -40.83
C ALA A 906 41.81 13.94 -40.44
N ALA A 907 42.91 14.56 -40.88
CA ALA A 907 43.21 15.97 -40.66
C ALA A 907 43.50 16.68 -42.00
N PRO A 908 42.47 16.98 -42.80
CA PRO A 908 42.65 17.40 -44.20
C PRO A 908 43.29 18.79 -44.35
N ASN A 909 43.05 19.69 -43.40
CA ASN A 909 43.47 21.10 -43.44
C ASN A 909 43.11 21.81 -44.75
N ALA A 910 41.92 21.53 -45.26
CA ALA A 910 41.38 22.09 -46.49
C ALA A 910 39.88 22.36 -46.33
N THR A 911 39.32 23.26 -47.13
CA THR A 911 37.88 23.55 -47.14
C THR A 911 37.04 22.43 -47.78
N ASN A 912 37.69 21.47 -48.45
CA ASN A 912 37.07 20.28 -49.01
C ASN A 912 37.90 19.03 -48.68
N ALA A 913 37.25 17.93 -48.29
CA ALA A 913 37.91 16.69 -47.92
C ALA A 913 37.09 15.45 -48.29
N SER A 914 37.75 14.40 -48.76
CA SER A 914 37.15 13.09 -49.06
C SER A 914 37.60 12.06 -48.04
N ILE A 915 36.67 11.31 -47.48
CA ILE A 915 36.95 10.16 -46.62
C ILE A 915 36.49 8.87 -47.30
N ASP A 916 37.38 7.89 -47.39
CA ASP A 916 37.06 6.54 -47.87
C ASP A 916 36.34 5.78 -46.75
N THR A 917 35.13 5.31 -47.05
CA THR A 917 34.25 4.61 -46.12
C THR A 917 34.01 3.16 -46.53
N SER A 918 34.69 2.67 -47.58
CA SER A 918 34.45 1.34 -48.15
C SER A 918 34.75 0.19 -47.19
N ALA A 919 35.59 0.41 -46.18
CA ALA A 919 35.90 -0.56 -45.14
C ALA A 919 34.91 -0.55 -43.96
N LEU A 920 33.99 0.42 -43.91
CA LEU A 920 32.96 0.48 -42.87
C LEU A 920 31.81 -0.47 -43.23
N SER A 921 31.32 -1.20 -42.24
CA SER A 921 30.13 -2.03 -42.40
C SER A 921 28.88 -1.15 -42.53
N ALA A 922 27.88 -1.62 -43.28
CA ALA A 922 26.61 -0.92 -43.44
C ALA A 922 25.99 -0.59 -42.07
N GLY A 923 25.57 0.65 -41.87
CA GLY A 923 25.11 1.14 -40.58
C GLY A 923 25.16 2.65 -40.41
N VAL A 924 24.80 3.12 -39.22
CA VAL A 924 24.81 4.54 -38.85
C VAL A 924 26.08 4.86 -38.06
N TYR A 925 26.67 6.01 -38.36
CA TYR A 925 27.88 6.54 -37.75
C TYR A 925 27.69 8.02 -37.42
N ILE A 926 28.51 8.55 -36.52
CA ILE A 926 28.55 9.97 -36.15
C ILE A 926 29.88 10.54 -36.63
N VAL A 927 29.85 11.60 -37.44
CA VAL A 927 31.04 12.31 -37.91
C VAL A 927 31.17 13.60 -37.12
N ASN A 928 32.29 13.77 -36.43
CA ASN A 928 32.69 15.02 -35.83
C ASN A 928 33.71 15.71 -36.73
N LEU A 929 33.44 16.96 -37.07
CA LEU A 929 34.33 17.81 -37.84
C LEU A 929 34.79 18.98 -36.97
N THR A 930 36.06 19.34 -37.09
CA THR A 930 36.60 20.59 -36.55
C THR A 930 36.86 21.54 -37.72
N VAL A 931 36.18 22.68 -37.73
CA VAL A 931 36.29 23.73 -38.75
C VAL A 931 36.67 25.03 -38.04
N GLY A 932 37.89 25.52 -38.28
CA GLY A 932 38.48 26.58 -37.45
C GLY A 932 38.62 26.11 -35.98
N GLU A 933 38.10 26.90 -35.04
CA GLU A 933 38.06 26.54 -33.60
C GLU A 933 36.75 25.86 -33.18
N LYS A 934 35.86 25.57 -34.13
CA LYS A 934 34.50 25.09 -33.86
C LYS A 934 34.35 23.62 -34.25
N THR A 935 33.60 22.87 -33.45
CA THR A 935 33.28 21.47 -33.71
C THR A 935 31.83 21.30 -34.15
N SER A 936 31.56 20.33 -35.02
CA SER A 936 30.23 20.01 -35.52
C SER A 936 30.07 18.51 -35.69
N SER A 937 28.96 17.96 -35.22
CA SER A 937 28.64 16.53 -35.30
C SER A 937 27.49 16.27 -36.28
N GLN A 938 27.65 15.31 -37.18
CA GLN A 938 26.65 14.94 -38.18
C GLN A 938 26.51 13.43 -38.32
N LYS A 939 25.27 12.97 -38.55
CA LYS A 939 24.98 11.55 -38.81
C LYS A 939 25.40 11.14 -40.23
N LEU A 940 26.25 10.12 -40.35
CA LEU A 940 26.62 9.47 -41.61
C LEU A 940 26.01 8.07 -41.69
N VAL A 941 25.42 7.73 -42.82
CA VAL A 941 24.82 6.42 -43.07
C VAL A 941 25.65 5.71 -44.15
N ILE A 942 26.15 4.51 -43.85
CA ILE A 942 26.86 3.65 -44.80
C ILE A 942 25.91 2.55 -45.27
N LYS A 943 25.81 2.35 -46.58
CA LYS A 943 24.95 1.33 -47.21
C LYS A 943 25.62 -0.02 -47.38
#